data_AF-A0AAU2AGL7-F1
#
_entry.id   AF-A0AAU2AGL7-F1
#
_cell.length_a   1.000
_cell.length_b   1.000
_cell.length_c   1.000
_cell.angle_alpha   90.00
_cell.angle_beta   90.00
_cell.angle_gamma   90.00
#
_symmetry.space_group_name_H-M   'P 1'
#
loop_
_entity.id
_entity.type
_entity.pdbx_description
1 polymer ?
#
loop_
_entity_poly.entity_id
_entity_poly.type
_entity_poly.pdbx_seq_one_letter_code
_entity_poly.pdbx_strand_id
1 'polypeptide(L)'
;MTNADHADHNGPILATGPRDPRMYDVDDDFRRVLIDMSALTVASATRRDRFFHATSTAARGVLTVGDSPLLPAHGFLRPGRRFPVLVRYSNSVGTDDVRPTVRGLTLRLLDATPDTATGLEPGLLDLTFNTGPTFFASTAEIFRRSFGTPEERSRTISDNPAVRSTIWNNIRTAGSYATYDFYSQVPQGFVAEDGRQWLIRFRVHPADEPLLRGDFDHGDLWWPPDAPEEIPRPYGDTRDPAFLRDDLRHRVRTTGVHNVLQAQLHPLDATPENTETALDPARRWPEDLYPWFDLGDVHLDTLADDDTVNHLAFDPALAPPDLGIALARSPHSTASLNHLRALVYQAASYARLGERQPPELAGLLRPSRSITTSTTAGPASGTTSPVAAGSRSVVVIGAGPAGLTIAHELERSGHRVTVLEERDAVAGKCETVEIEGRAYDLGGHICTNQYKRVAELATELGVATEATTPYRVLDTAHGAVLPQDTSFFRRDTFLRYRALREREFPRIAEPGLAHSAKALAAPVTRWLAAHGLQAMAASFGTGYTAAGYGHLDDDVPALYFVKYAEMTGLLSHRAELLGHPGAFTISGGFATLWRRIAGELSDVRCAVRVGSVERHADGVRVHTDSGPVEADDLVLTVALDRVLPILDSTEHERELAARIRANAYHTTVATAPGLPDSAFYFLKQHNDTREATGHCVAYHHRYPDSDVRTFYSYGRPEEIVPLLRDDIAGLGGRLEAVHLARQWAFMPHFGSDDLQDGILDRLEAMQGRHHTYYTGSLPSFELVECTVAHAQDLARRHFPPVDGTRTPTAATAPERSAVTAPGLGARLTVDAVRDWLVTNIAAELRLPATSLDTARPLEEYALESLSVAALQARLSDWLGYRIPHALFMELPTIDQAARHLAEPDAPTSTGGTASTRQEAAMDTTRPAPRRMLPLNPPVPFFCAGGLGGSARYLASLARALGDGRPCYALEIPGLDGTEDPLDDMPALAAVFADEVQRIQPHGPYHLGGHSFGGMLAYEAARHLRERGEKVHRVVLFDTYVPLPGRGTPADDDLRAIEELLALRHIACLATDRCSCGVDRSKPLDEQGEQIALALGAPDPQSYESHLVNLVGTYQAGLRAFALYRPEPSDLSVVLVKPEAGFAPLAQEDHRVPMHFDSPNGWDTVELGDLTVVPVTGNHFSMFTRPHLTAVAEATRISLTAAR
;
A
#
# COMPACT_ATOMS: atom_id res chain seq x y z
N MET A 1 45.93 19.53 17.84
CA MET A 1 46.95 19.32 16.79
C MET A 1 46.24 19.48 15.46
N THR A 2 46.91 20.16 14.55
CA THR A 2 46.45 20.81 13.33
C THR A 2 45.72 19.90 12.34
N ASN A 3 44.66 20.44 11.72
CA ASN A 3 44.14 20.01 10.41
C ASN A 3 45.32 19.96 9.43
N ALA A 4 45.76 18.77 9.06
CA ALA A 4 46.71 18.52 8.00
C ALA A 4 46.26 17.26 7.25
N ASP A 5 46.29 17.37 5.92
CA ASP A 5 46.26 16.30 4.92
C ASP A 5 44.89 15.69 4.55
N HIS A 6 44.04 16.53 3.95
CA HIS A 6 43.18 16.07 2.84
C HIS A 6 43.74 16.65 1.54
N ALA A 7 44.83 16.04 1.06
CA ALA A 7 45.42 16.30 -0.24
C ALA A 7 45.44 14.99 -1.05
N ASP A 8 44.79 15.01 -2.22
CA ASP A 8 45.01 14.15 -3.39
C ASP A 8 45.30 12.65 -3.18
N HIS A 9 44.28 11.88 -2.80
CA HIS A 9 44.24 10.44 -3.06
C HIS A 9 43.05 10.10 -3.96
N ASN A 10 43.32 9.93 -5.27
CA ASN A 10 42.36 9.48 -6.29
C ASN A 10 42.01 7.97 -6.18
N GLY A 11 41.91 7.41 -4.97
CA GLY A 11 41.64 5.98 -4.73
C GLY A 11 40.76 5.74 -3.50
N PRO A 12 40.10 4.57 -3.38
CA PRO A 12 39.18 4.26 -2.29
C PRO A 12 39.90 4.30 -0.93
N ILE A 13 39.31 5.00 0.05
CA ILE A 13 39.81 5.06 1.42
C ILE A 13 39.60 3.69 2.07
N LEU A 14 40.69 3.02 2.44
CA LEU A 14 40.66 1.74 3.16
C LEU A 14 40.73 1.99 4.67
N ALA A 15 39.90 1.28 5.43
CA ALA A 15 39.87 1.41 6.88
C ALA A 15 41.11 0.75 7.51
N THR A 16 42.02 1.55 8.10
CA THR A 16 43.14 1.03 8.89
C THR A 16 43.35 1.86 10.17
N GLY A 17 43.70 1.19 11.28
CA GLY A 17 44.16 1.84 12.51
C GLY A 17 43.10 2.15 13.59
N PRO A 18 43.52 2.71 14.74
CA PRO A 18 42.74 2.81 15.98
C PRO A 18 41.68 3.94 16.02
N ARG A 19 41.51 4.70 14.94
CA ARG A 19 40.39 5.62 14.75
C ARG A 19 39.56 5.08 13.60
N ASP A 20 38.51 4.34 13.92
CA ASP A 20 37.67 3.66 12.94
C ASP A 20 37.07 4.68 11.93
N PRO A 21 37.59 4.77 10.69
CA PRO A 21 37.17 5.81 9.76
C PRO A 21 35.74 5.59 9.25
N ARG A 22 35.15 4.40 9.47
CA ARG A 22 33.74 4.12 9.16
C ARG A 22 32.78 5.05 9.89
N MET A 23 33.20 5.61 11.03
CA MET A 23 32.29 6.30 11.96
C MET A 23 32.21 7.82 11.76
N TYR A 24 33.02 8.43 10.89
CA TYR A 24 33.23 9.89 10.88
C TYR A 24 32.95 10.61 9.56
N ASP A 25 32.79 9.90 8.44
CA ASP A 25 32.59 10.50 7.11
C ASP A 25 31.35 9.91 6.41
N VAL A 26 30.20 9.99 7.07
CA VAL A 26 28.89 9.63 6.49
C VAL A 26 27.97 10.85 6.52
N ASP A 27 27.20 11.07 5.46
CA ASP A 27 26.21 12.15 5.40
C ASP A 27 24.92 11.79 6.18
N ASP A 28 24.03 12.78 6.32
CA ASP A 28 22.78 12.61 7.06
C ASP A 28 21.84 11.58 6.40
N ASP A 29 21.89 11.42 5.08
CA ASP A 29 21.10 10.42 4.36
C ASP A 29 21.62 9.01 4.68
N PHE A 30 22.94 8.81 4.73
CA PHE A 30 23.54 7.54 5.12
C PHE A 30 23.19 7.22 6.57
N ARG A 31 23.26 8.23 7.45
CA ARG A 31 22.86 8.08 8.85
C ARG A 31 21.39 7.70 9.00
N ARG A 32 20.50 8.27 8.18
CA ARG A 32 19.08 7.84 8.13
C ARG A 32 18.96 6.36 7.74
N VAL A 33 19.65 5.93 6.68
CA VAL A 33 19.66 4.51 6.27
C VAL A 33 20.19 3.61 7.39
N LEU A 34 21.24 4.01 8.10
CA LEU A 34 21.75 3.28 9.28
C LEU A 34 20.71 3.17 10.40
N ILE A 35 19.97 4.24 10.67
CA ILE A 35 18.91 4.27 11.70
C ILE A 35 17.72 3.41 11.27
N ASP A 36 17.26 3.48 10.02
CA ASP A 36 16.16 2.66 9.52
C ASP A 36 16.49 1.15 9.63
N MET A 37 17.74 0.80 9.36
CA MET A 37 18.23 -0.58 9.49
C MET A 37 18.50 -1.00 10.94
N SER A 38 18.41 -0.09 11.92
CA SER A 38 18.60 -0.40 13.35
C SER A 38 17.50 -1.28 13.96
N ALA A 39 16.34 -1.38 13.31
CA ALA A 39 15.31 -2.35 13.67
C ALA A 39 15.84 -3.80 13.68
N LEU A 40 16.80 -4.12 12.79
CA LEU A 40 17.47 -5.43 12.76
C LEU A 40 18.30 -5.70 14.04
N THR A 41 18.91 -4.64 14.59
CA THR A 41 19.66 -4.69 15.85
C THR A 41 18.72 -4.95 17.02
N VAL A 42 17.57 -4.28 17.07
CA VAL A 42 16.53 -4.50 18.08
C VAL A 42 16.01 -5.94 18.02
N ALA A 43 15.66 -6.42 16.82
CA ALA A 43 15.19 -7.79 16.63
C ALA A 43 16.22 -8.84 17.07
N SER A 44 17.51 -8.61 16.80
CA SER A 44 18.61 -9.49 17.24
C SER A 44 18.77 -9.49 18.76
N ALA A 45 18.56 -8.34 19.43
CA ALA A 45 18.56 -8.24 20.89
C ALA A 45 17.40 -9.04 21.52
N THR A 46 16.19 -8.89 20.97
CA THR A 46 14.97 -9.52 21.47
C THR A 46 15.03 -11.04 21.33
N ARG A 47 15.52 -11.55 20.19
CA ARG A 47 15.61 -12.99 19.93
C ARG A 47 16.83 -13.66 20.58
N ARG A 48 17.83 -12.86 20.99
CA ARG A 48 19.18 -13.34 21.33
C ARG A 48 19.78 -14.26 20.26
N ASP A 49 19.41 -14.00 19.02
CA ASP A 49 19.86 -14.74 17.84
C ASP A 49 20.05 -13.77 16.67
N ARG A 50 20.68 -14.22 15.58
CA ARG A 50 20.89 -13.41 14.39
C ARG A 50 19.58 -13.23 13.63
N PHE A 51 19.36 -12.02 13.10
CA PHE A 51 18.21 -11.76 12.24
C PHE A 51 18.28 -12.56 10.92
N PHE A 52 19.42 -12.47 10.23
CA PHE A 52 19.76 -13.30 9.07
C PHE A 52 20.75 -14.39 9.47
N HIS A 53 20.74 -15.50 8.74
CA HIS A 53 21.70 -16.58 8.93
C HIS A 53 21.65 -17.23 10.32
N ALA A 54 20.49 -17.26 10.98
CA ALA A 54 20.32 -17.89 12.30
C ALA A 54 20.69 -19.38 12.26
N THR A 55 20.09 -20.12 11.33
CA THR A 55 20.30 -21.56 11.14
C THR A 55 21.65 -21.84 10.50
N SER A 56 22.54 -22.55 11.22
CA SER A 56 23.92 -22.77 10.75
C SER A 56 24.60 -24.01 11.30
N THR A 57 25.75 -24.34 10.74
CA THR A 57 26.76 -25.24 11.29
C THR A 57 28.15 -24.75 10.89
N ALA A 58 29.20 -25.09 11.63
CA ALA A 58 30.55 -24.61 11.33
C ALA A 58 31.62 -25.71 11.49
N ALA A 59 32.74 -25.49 10.80
CA ALA A 59 33.90 -26.35 10.82
C ALA A 59 35.20 -25.52 10.86
N ARG A 60 36.23 -26.11 11.44
CA ARG A 60 37.59 -25.62 11.52
C ARG A 60 38.48 -26.38 10.54
N GLY A 61 39.58 -25.73 10.16
CA GLY A 61 40.53 -26.31 9.24
C GLY A 61 41.70 -25.37 8.94
N VAL A 62 42.30 -25.52 7.76
CA VAL A 62 43.44 -24.71 7.32
C VAL A 62 43.25 -24.19 5.90
N LEU A 63 43.52 -22.89 5.69
CA LEU A 63 43.76 -22.30 4.39
C LEU A 63 45.26 -22.31 4.11
N THR A 64 45.69 -22.85 2.97
CA THR A 64 47.07 -22.74 2.46
C THR A 64 47.06 -21.87 1.22
N VAL A 65 47.72 -20.70 1.27
CA VAL A 65 47.80 -19.78 0.14
C VAL A 65 48.67 -20.41 -0.96
N GLY A 66 48.14 -20.48 -2.18
CA GLY A 66 48.81 -21.03 -3.35
C GLY A 66 49.79 -20.04 -4.00
N ASP A 67 50.55 -20.54 -4.97
CA ASP A 67 51.38 -19.70 -5.85
C ASP A 67 50.59 -19.42 -7.14
N SER A 68 50.07 -18.19 -7.26
CA SER A 68 49.32 -17.76 -8.45
C SER A 68 50.05 -16.61 -9.14
N PRO A 69 50.33 -16.70 -10.45
CA PRO A 69 50.98 -15.63 -11.20
C PRO A 69 50.10 -14.39 -11.36
N LEU A 70 48.80 -14.51 -11.10
CA LEU A 70 47.83 -13.42 -11.18
C LEU A 70 47.71 -12.65 -9.86
N LEU A 71 48.27 -13.15 -8.76
CA LEU A 71 48.28 -12.45 -7.48
C LEU A 71 49.53 -11.56 -7.37
N PRO A 72 49.39 -10.22 -7.31
CA PRO A 72 50.51 -9.35 -6.99
C PRO A 72 51.09 -9.69 -5.61
N ALA A 73 52.40 -9.49 -5.43
CA ALA A 73 53.05 -9.70 -4.15
C ALA A 73 52.31 -8.93 -3.03
N HIS A 74 51.95 -9.64 -1.95
CA HIS A 74 51.14 -9.09 -0.86
C HIS A 74 51.70 -9.52 0.50
N GLY A 75 51.80 -8.59 1.45
CA GLY A 75 52.38 -8.85 2.77
C GLY A 75 51.61 -9.90 3.59
N PHE A 76 50.30 -9.98 3.37
CA PHE A 76 49.43 -10.92 4.09
C PHE A 76 49.19 -12.24 3.34
N LEU A 77 48.92 -12.19 2.03
CA LEU A 77 48.52 -13.34 1.20
C LEU A 77 49.73 -13.92 0.45
N ARG A 78 50.72 -14.41 1.21
CA ARG A 78 51.97 -14.92 0.65
C ARG A 78 51.85 -16.40 0.25
N PRO A 79 52.34 -16.80 -0.94
CA PRO A 79 52.40 -18.22 -1.31
C PRO A 79 53.03 -19.09 -0.21
N GLY A 80 52.39 -20.21 0.09
CA GLY A 80 52.79 -21.16 1.13
C GLY A 80 52.41 -20.77 2.56
N ARG A 81 51.88 -19.56 2.81
CA ARG A 81 51.39 -19.16 4.13
C ARG A 81 50.15 -19.97 4.49
N ARG A 82 50.09 -20.43 5.74
CA ARG A 82 48.98 -21.22 6.29
C ARG A 82 48.25 -20.44 7.36
N PHE A 83 46.93 -20.47 7.31
CA PHE A 83 46.05 -19.86 8.31
C PHE A 83 45.12 -20.92 8.88
N PRO A 84 45.01 -21.07 10.21
CA PRO A 84 43.86 -21.72 10.80
C PRO A 84 42.60 -20.96 10.38
N VAL A 85 41.53 -21.68 10.05
CA VAL A 85 40.26 -21.09 9.60
C VAL A 85 39.08 -21.61 10.39
N LEU A 86 38.06 -20.76 10.51
CA LEU A 86 36.73 -21.12 10.95
C LEU A 86 35.73 -20.77 9.85
N VAL A 87 35.04 -21.78 9.31
CA VAL A 87 34.06 -21.63 8.23
C VAL A 87 32.68 -22.00 8.75
N ARG A 88 31.73 -21.06 8.62
CA ARG A 88 30.33 -21.22 9.02
C ARG A 88 29.43 -21.24 7.80
N TYR A 89 28.62 -22.28 7.68
CA TYR A 89 27.61 -22.44 6.64
C TYR A 89 26.22 -22.20 7.21
N SER A 90 25.34 -21.58 6.43
CA SER A 90 24.03 -21.13 6.92
C SER A 90 22.98 -21.00 5.82
N ASN A 91 21.72 -20.92 6.22
CA ASN A 91 20.63 -20.44 5.38
C ASN A 91 20.42 -18.95 5.64
N SER A 92 20.32 -18.11 4.61
CA SER A 92 20.11 -16.66 4.76
C SER A 92 18.93 -16.33 5.65
N VAL A 93 17.85 -17.10 5.51
CA VAL A 93 16.57 -16.91 6.18
C VAL A 93 15.86 -18.27 6.25
N GLY A 94 15.10 -18.53 7.33
CA GLY A 94 14.39 -19.78 7.60
C GLY A 94 15.19 -20.85 8.37
N THR A 95 14.47 -21.84 8.91
CA THR A 95 15.04 -22.92 9.75
C THR A 95 15.11 -24.30 9.10
N ASP A 96 14.50 -24.45 7.93
CA ASP A 96 14.39 -25.70 7.19
C ASP A 96 15.40 -25.75 6.03
N ASP A 97 16.42 -26.61 6.16
CA ASP A 97 17.49 -26.76 5.17
C ASP A 97 16.97 -27.22 3.80
N VAL A 98 15.84 -27.93 3.76
CA VAL A 98 15.24 -28.49 2.54
C VAL A 98 14.61 -27.41 1.65
N ARG A 99 14.11 -26.31 2.25
CA ARG A 99 13.42 -25.25 1.51
C ARG A 99 14.39 -24.47 0.63
N PRO A 100 13.98 -24.05 -0.58
CA PRO A 100 14.79 -23.16 -1.41
C PRO A 100 15.03 -21.82 -0.71
N THR A 101 16.30 -21.44 -0.56
CA THR A 101 16.70 -20.14 0.01
C THR A 101 18.13 -19.80 -0.41
N VAL A 102 18.56 -18.56 -0.19
CA VAL A 102 19.97 -18.17 -0.36
C VAL A 102 20.80 -18.87 0.72
N ARG A 103 21.94 -19.45 0.35
CA ARG A 103 22.86 -20.10 1.30
C ARG A 103 24.04 -19.17 1.56
N GLY A 104 24.40 -19.02 2.83
CA GLY A 104 25.50 -18.18 3.26
C GLY A 104 26.70 -18.99 3.74
N LEU A 105 27.90 -18.48 3.48
CA LEU A 105 29.17 -18.98 4.02
C LEU A 105 29.92 -17.81 4.64
N THR A 106 30.51 -17.98 5.81
CA THR A 106 31.43 -17.00 6.39
C THR A 106 32.73 -17.68 6.77
N LEU A 107 33.85 -17.11 6.33
CA LEU A 107 35.19 -17.63 6.54
C LEU A 107 36.00 -16.61 7.35
N ARG A 108 36.52 -17.05 8.49
CA ARG A 108 37.45 -16.28 9.32
C ARG A 108 38.84 -16.90 9.24
N LEU A 109 39.84 -16.09 8.91
CA LEU A 109 41.25 -16.44 9.10
C LEU A 109 41.65 -16.09 10.53
N LEU A 110 42.33 -17.00 11.20
CA LEU A 110 42.75 -16.88 12.59
C LEU A 110 44.26 -16.73 12.68
N ASP A 111 44.75 -16.09 13.74
CA ASP A 111 46.16 -16.13 14.10
C ASP A 111 46.50 -17.51 14.69
N ALA A 112 47.65 -18.07 14.30
CA ALA A 112 48.13 -19.35 14.83
C ALA A 112 48.57 -19.25 16.30
N THR A 113 48.68 -18.04 16.84
CA THR A 113 49.03 -17.75 18.23
C THR A 113 47.76 -17.36 19.03
N PRO A 114 47.27 -18.21 19.95
CA PRO A 114 46.07 -17.91 20.74
C PRO A 114 46.25 -16.68 21.63
N ASP A 115 45.19 -15.89 21.82
CA ASP A 115 45.18 -14.77 22.76
C ASP A 115 45.30 -15.28 24.20
N THR A 116 46.32 -14.79 24.90
CA THR A 116 46.62 -15.14 26.29
C THR A 116 45.52 -14.77 27.29
N ALA A 117 44.63 -13.83 26.98
CA ALA A 117 43.56 -13.37 27.87
C ALA A 117 42.25 -14.17 27.73
N THR A 118 41.92 -14.60 26.50
CA THR A 118 40.63 -15.25 26.19
C THR A 118 40.77 -16.73 25.85
N GLY A 119 41.99 -17.21 25.56
CA GLY A 119 42.24 -18.57 25.08
C GLY A 119 41.74 -18.81 23.65
N LEU A 120 41.22 -17.77 22.97
CA LEU A 120 40.69 -17.83 21.62
C LEU A 120 41.72 -17.30 20.62
N GLU A 121 41.73 -17.86 19.42
CA GLU A 121 42.59 -17.37 18.33
C GLU A 121 42.01 -16.06 17.78
N PRO A 122 42.75 -14.94 17.79
CA PRO A 122 42.24 -13.66 17.29
C PRO A 122 42.01 -13.73 15.77
N GLY A 123 40.94 -13.09 15.30
CA GLY A 123 40.61 -13.03 13.87
C GLY A 123 41.52 -12.05 13.13
N LEU A 124 41.99 -12.45 11.95
CA LEU A 124 42.86 -11.66 11.08
C LEU A 124 42.13 -11.11 9.84
N LEU A 125 41.16 -11.86 9.32
CA LEU A 125 40.36 -11.49 8.16
C LEU A 125 39.01 -12.19 8.21
N ASP A 126 37.92 -11.45 8.04
CA ASP A 126 36.57 -11.98 7.85
C ASP A 126 36.10 -11.79 6.41
N LEU A 127 35.67 -12.89 5.79
CA LEU A 127 35.06 -12.90 4.46
C LEU A 127 33.64 -13.47 4.56
N THR A 128 32.68 -12.73 4.02
CA THR A 128 31.26 -13.14 3.98
C THR A 128 30.86 -13.46 2.56
N PHE A 129 30.13 -14.55 2.36
CA PHE A 129 29.75 -15.04 1.05
C PHE A 129 28.30 -15.51 1.02
N ASN A 130 27.69 -15.45 -0.16
CA ASN A 130 26.37 -16.02 -0.44
C ASN A 130 26.39 -16.80 -1.76
N THR A 131 25.41 -17.68 -1.94
CA THR A 131 25.15 -18.29 -3.23
C THR A 131 24.67 -17.25 -4.24
N GLY A 132 25.21 -17.37 -5.44
CA GLY A 132 24.93 -16.49 -6.56
C GLY A 132 25.95 -15.35 -6.71
N PRO A 133 26.30 -14.99 -7.96
CA PRO A 133 27.55 -14.28 -8.26
C PRO A 133 27.54 -12.77 -8.03
N THR A 134 26.37 -12.16 -7.83
CA THR A 134 26.23 -10.72 -7.58
C THR A 134 25.26 -10.47 -6.45
N PHE A 135 25.45 -9.33 -5.77
CA PHE A 135 24.49 -8.86 -4.78
C PHE A 135 23.27 -8.26 -5.51
N PHE A 136 22.09 -8.33 -4.92
CA PHE A 136 20.88 -7.87 -5.63
C PHE A 136 20.71 -6.33 -5.63
N ALA A 137 21.35 -5.63 -4.71
CA ALA A 137 21.28 -4.18 -4.57
C ALA A 137 22.64 -3.51 -4.85
N SER A 138 22.66 -2.50 -5.73
CA SER A 138 23.89 -1.75 -6.05
C SER A 138 24.33 -0.80 -4.94
N THR A 139 23.43 -0.37 -4.06
CA THR A 139 23.69 0.66 -3.03
C THR A 139 22.98 0.36 -1.72
N ALA A 140 23.40 0.99 -0.63
CA ALA A 140 22.78 0.89 0.69
C ALA A 140 21.30 1.35 0.67
N GLU A 141 20.97 2.40 -0.08
CA GLU A 141 19.60 2.87 -0.21
C GLU A 141 18.69 1.87 -0.94
N ILE A 142 19.16 1.27 -2.05
CA ILE A 142 18.39 0.23 -2.76
C ILE A 142 18.16 -0.98 -1.85
N PHE A 143 19.19 -1.36 -1.09
CA PHE A 143 19.07 -2.43 -0.10
C PHE A 143 18.03 -2.10 0.97
N ARG A 144 18.04 -0.89 1.55
CA ARG A 144 17.04 -0.44 2.54
C ARG A 144 15.62 -0.51 1.98
N ARG A 145 15.38 0.06 0.79
CA ARG A 145 14.06 0.07 0.14
C ARG A 145 13.53 -1.33 -0.17
N SER A 146 14.43 -2.29 -0.39
CA SER A 146 14.07 -3.70 -0.61
C SER A 146 13.44 -4.35 0.63
N PHE A 147 13.59 -3.75 1.82
CA PHE A 147 12.91 -4.13 3.06
C PHE A 147 11.80 -3.15 3.49
N GLY A 148 11.44 -2.21 2.60
CA GLY A 148 10.37 -1.23 2.79
C GLY A 148 8.97 -1.82 2.61
N THR A 149 7.95 -0.96 2.49
CA THR A 149 6.55 -1.39 2.21
C THR A 149 6.43 -2.12 0.86
N PRO A 150 5.36 -2.89 0.60
CA PRO A 150 5.14 -3.52 -0.71
C PRO A 150 5.25 -2.54 -1.90
N GLU A 151 4.83 -1.28 -1.72
CA GLU A 151 4.93 -0.21 -2.71
C GLU A 151 6.37 0.26 -2.90
N GLU A 152 7.13 0.45 -1.82
CA GLU A 152 8.56 0.79 -1.90
C GLU A 152 9.35 -0.32 -2.59
N ARG A 153 9.05 -1.60 -2.28
CA ARG A 153 9.67 -2.76 -2.93
C ARG A 153 9.29 -2.82 -4.41
N SER A 154 8.01 -2.65 -4.74
CA SER A 154 7.53 -2.64 -6.13
C SER A 154 8.21 -1.52 -6.93
N ARG A 155 8.27 -0.30 -6.38
CA ARG A 155 8.98 0.83 -6.98
C ARG A 155 10.47 0.57 -7.14
N THR A 156 11.10 -0.05 -6.14
CA THR A 156 12.54 -0.41 -6.21
C THR A 156 12.82 -1.38 -7.36
N ILE A 157 11.92 -2.34 -7.59
CA ILE A 157 12.01 -3.28 -8.71
C ILE A 157 11.76 -2.58 -10.04
N SER A 158 10.75 -1.70 -10.13
CA SER A 158 10.50 -0.91 -11.34
C SER A 158 11.68 -0.03 -11.71
N ASP A 159 12.28 0.62 -10.70
CA ASP A 159 13.46 1.48 -10.88
C ASP A 159 14.73 0.65 -11.17
N ASN A 160 14.80 -0.59 -10.68
CA ASN A 160 15.96 -1.48 -10.79
C ASN A 160 15.53 -2.93 -11.12
N PRO A 161 15.11 -3.23 -12.37
CA PRO A 161 14.54 -4.54 -12.72
C PRO A 161 15.47 -5.73 -12.46
N ALA A 162 16.79 -5.49 -12.49
CA ALA A 162 17.82 -6.48 -12.21
C ALA A 162 17.77 -7.01 -10.76
N VAL A 163 17.21 -6.26 -9.80
CA VAL A 163 17.07 -6.67 -8.39
C VAL A 163 16.33 -7.99 -8.29
N ARG A 164 15.17 -8.08 -8.95
CA ARG A 164 14.30 -9.27 -8.89
C ARG A 164 15.00 -10.51 -9.43
N SER A 165 15.54 -10.44 -10.64
CA SER A 165 16.22 -11.58 -11.26
C SER A 165 17.45 -12.01 -10.46
N THR A 166 18.19 -11.04 -9.88
CA THR A 166 19.36 -11.33 -9.05
C THR A 166 19.00 -12.04 -7.74
N ILE A 167 17.89 -11.67 -7.08
CA ILE A 167 17.45 -12.40 -5.87
C ILE A 167 17.13 -13.86 -6.19
N TRP A 168 16.38 -14.11 -7.27
CA TRP A 168 16.08 -15.47 -7.71
C TRP A 168 17.36 -16.27 -8.07
N ASN A 169 18.30 -15.63 -8.77
CA ASN A 169 19.59 -16.23 -9.12
C ASN A 169 20.46 -16.58 -7.90
N ASN A 170 20.17 -16.05 -6.71
CA ASN A 170 20.89 -16.32 -5.48
C ASN A 170 20.27 -17.49 -4.67
N ILE A 171 19.02 -17.90 -4.97
CA ILE A 171 18.29 -18.95 -4.24
C ILE A 171 18.73 -20.35 -4.72
N ARG A 172 18.86 -21.29 -3.77
CA ARG A 172 19.28 -22.68 -4.03
C ARG A 172 18.34 -23.71 -3.42
N THR A 173 17.97 -24.71 -4.21
CA THR A 173 17.36 -25.96 -3.73
C THR A 173 18.36 -26.78 -2.91
N ALA A 174 17.87 -27.61 -2.00
CA ALA A 174 18.72 -28.36 -1.05
C ALA A 174 19.48 -29.52 -1.71
N GLY A 175 20.82 -29.37 -1.79
CA GLY A 175 21.81 -30.33 -2.28
C GLY A 175 22.85 -30.64 -1.21
N SER A 176 23.99 -29.94 -1.20
CA SER A 176 24.99 -29.98 -0.13
C SER A 176 25.74 -28.66 -0.06
N TYR A 177 26.05 -28.19 1.15
CA TYR A 177 26.90 -27.00 1.32
C TYR A 177 28.29 -27.16 0.68
N ALA A 178 28.80 -28.39 0.57
CA ALA A 178 30.11 -28.67 -0.02
C ALA A 178 30.11 -28.64 -1.57
N THR A 179 28.97 -28.37 -2.21
CA THR A 179 28.81 -28.47 -3.68
C THR A 179 28.40 -27.16 -4.35
N TYR A 180 28.25 -26.07 -3.58
CA TYR A 180 27.86 -24.77 -4.09
C TYR A 180 29.07 -23.84 -4.27
N ASP A 181 28.97 -22.94 -5.25
CA ASP A 181 29.80 -21.74 -5.29
C ASP A 181 29.25 -20.69 -4.31
N PHE A 182 30.14 -20.15 -3.47
CA PHE A 182 29.85 -19.02 -2.60
C PHE A 182 30.68 -17.82 -3.00
N TYR A 183 30.04 -16.67 -3.24
CA TYR A 183 30.67 -15.45 -3.72
C TYR A 183 30.64 -14.37 -2.65
N SER A 184 31.72 -13.60 -2.52
CA SER A 184 31.73 -12.44 -1.61
C SER A 184 30.78 -11.34 -2.08
N GLN A 185 30.48 -11.34 -3.39
CA GLN A 185 29.61 -10.43 -4.15
C GLN A 185 30.09 -8.98 -4.17
N VAL A 186 30.50 -8.44 -3.02
CA VAL A 186 30.92 -7.06 -2.85
C VAL A 186 32.44 -6.93 -3.07
N PRO A 187 32.89 -5.96 -3.88
CA PRO A 187 34.32 -5.63 -4.02
C PRO A 187 34.95 -5.14 -2.71
N GLN A 188 36.21 -5.53 -2.49
CA GLN A 188 37.08 -5.04 -1.42
C GLN A 188 38.30 -4.37 -2.03
N GLY A 189 38.95 -3.45 -1.33
CA GLY A 189 40.21 -2.86 -1.77
C GLY A 189 41.40 -3.74 -1.41
N PHE A 190 42.39 -3.78 -2.29
CA PHE A 190 43.62 -4.57 -2.19
C PHE A 190 44.81 -3.71 -2.62
N VAL A 191 45.87 -3.65 -1.80
CA VAL A 191 47.09 -2.89 -2.08
C VAL A 191 48.27 -3.84 -2.17
N ALA A 192 48.90 -3.92 -3.33
CA ALA A 192 50.07 -4.76 -3.53
C ALA A 192 51.32 -4.18 -2.83
N GLU A 193 52.35 -5.00 -2.59
CA GLU A 193 53.62 -4.57 -1.99
C GLU A 193 54.34 -3.48 -2.82
N ASP A 194 54.05 -3.36 -4.12
CA ASP A 194 54.55 -2.31 -5.00
C ASP A 194 53.75 -0.99 -4.93
N GLY A 195 52.72 -0.94 -4.08
CA GLY A 195 51.85 0.22 -3.87
C GLY A 195 50.70 0.35 -4.87
N ARG A 196 50.57 -0.55 -5.86
CA ARG A 196 49.44 -0.53 -6.80
C ARG A 196 48.15 -0.96 -6.10
N GLN A 197 47.07 -0.23 -6.39
CA GLN A 197 45.76 -0.49 -5.82
C GLN A 197 44.87 -1.26 -6.80
N TRP A 198 44.13 -2.21 -6.25
CA TRP A 198 43.19 -3.06 -6.95
C TRP A 198 41.89 -3.15 -6.14
N LEU A 199 40.82 -3.56 -6.80
CA LEU A 199 39.66 -4.15 -6.16
C LEU A 199 39.78 -5.68 -6.26
N ILE A 200 39.33 -6.38 -5.23
CA ILE A 200 39.34 -7.84 -5.13
C ILE A 200 37.94 -8.37 -4.80
N ARG A 201 37.56 -9.49 -5.43
CA ARG A 201 36.40 -10.31 -5.07
C ARG A 201 36.86 -11.73 -4.78
N PHE A 202 36.15 -12.41 -3.90
CA PHE A 202 36.47 -13.77 -3.49
C PHE A 202 35.33 -14.74 -3.86
N ARG A 203 35.70 -15.99 -4.15
CA ARG A 203 34.77 -17.11 -4.30
C ARG A 203 35.32 -18.33 -3.57
N VAL A 204 34.46 -19.07 -2.89
CA VAL A 204 34.78 -20.42 -2.41
C VAL A 204 34.18 -21.42 -3.40
N HIS A 205 35.04 -22.21 -4.03
CA HIS A 205 34.70 -23.19 -5.06
C HIS A 205 34.95 -24.62 -4.54
N PRO A 206 34.06 -25.59 -4.76
CA PRO A 206 34.30 -26.99 -4.38
C PRO A 206 35.49 -27.58 -5.15
N ALA A 207 36.43 -28.24 -4.46
CA ALA A 207 37.64 -28.80 -5.10
C ALA A 207 37.41 -30.22 -5.66
N ASP A 208 36.72 -31.05 -4.88
CA ASP A 208 36.67 -32.50 -5.12
C ASP A 208 35.35 -32.99 -5.74
N GLU A 209 34.30 -32.17 -5.76
CA GLU A 209 32.96 -32.57 -6.19
C GLU A 209 32.45 -31.79 -7.41
N PRO A 210 31.69 -32.43 -8.32
CA PRO A 210 31.07 -31.74 -9.44
C PRO A 210 30.07 -30.70 -8.93
N LEU A 211 30.18 -29.48 -9.44
CA LEU A 211 29.36 -28.34 -9.06
C LEU A 211 27.86 -28.65 -9.25
N LEU A 212 27.10 -28.63 -8.15
CA LEU A 212 25.65 -28.64 -8.19
C LEU A 212 25.17 -27.20 -8.13
N ARG A 213 24.69 -26.67 -9.27
CA ARG A 213 24.16 -25.30 -9.29
C ARG A 213 22.98 -25.10 -8.36
N GLY A 214 22.16 -26.14 -8.15
CA GLY A 214 21.01 -26.09 -7.23
C GLY A 214 19.98 -25.04 -7.62
N ASP A 215 19.92 -24.66 -8.90
CA ASP A 215 19.06 -23.59 -9.40
C ASP A 215 17.59 -23.88 -9.04
N PHE A 216 16.91 -22.87 -8.51
CA PHE A 216 15.50 -22.95 -8.17
C PHE A 216 14.66 -22.39 -9.32
N ASP A 217 13.77 -23.22 -9.87
CA ASP A 217 12.76 -22.76 -10.82
C ASP A 217 11.60 -22.12 -10.05
N HIS A 218 11.53 -20.79 -10.13
CA HIS A 218 10.49 -20.00 -9.48
C HIS A 218 9.17 -19.96 -10.27
N GLY A 219 9.13 -20.47 -11.51
CA GLY A 219 7.94 -20.41 -12.38
C GLY A 219 7.35 -19.00 -12.48
N ASP A 220 6.02 -18.90 -12.36
CA ASP A 220 5.26 -17.63 -12.42
C ASP A 220 5.32 -16.80 -11.12
N LEU A 221 6.14 -17.17 -10.13
CA LEU A 221 6.24 -16.40 -8.89
C LEU A 221 6.80 -15.00 -9.18
N TRP A 222 5.96 -14.00 -8.91
CA TRP A 222 6.28 -12.61 -9.20
C TRP A 222 7.41 -12.08 -8.30
N TRP A 223 7.36 -12.34 -7.00
CA TRP A 223 8.33 -11.88 -6.02
C TRP A 223 8.70 -13.01 -5.05
N PRO A 224 9.96 -13.14 -4.60
CA PRO A 224 10.31 -14.04 -3.50
C PRO A 224 9.49 -13.63 -2.28
N PRO A 225 8.76 -14.54 -1.63
CA PRO A 225 7.90 -14.18 -0.52
C PRO A 225 8.67 -13.53 0.64
N ASP A 226 7.98 -12.68 1.40
CA ASP A 226 8.56 -11.86 2.47
C ASP A 226 9.19 -12.72 3.58
N ALA A 227 8.68 -13.94 3.80
CA ALA A 227 9.39 -15.00 4.52
C ALA A 227 9.73 -16.13 3.54
N PRO A 228 10.98 -16.63 3.47
CA PRO A 228 11.31 -17.80 2.65
C PRO A 228 10.69 -19.09 3.18
N GLU A 229 10.13 -19.04 4.38
CA GLU A 229 9.28 -20.11 4.90
C GLU A 229 7.98 -20.26 4.09
N GLU A 230 7.65 -19.30 3.24
CA GLU A 230 6.54 -19.34 2.30
C GLU A 230 6.95 -19.96 0.95
N ILE A 231 8.25 -20.17 0.68
CA ILE A 231 8.67 -21.02 -0.45
C ILE A 231 8.50 -22.48 0.02
N PRO A 232 7.50 -23.21 -0.48
CA PRO A 232 7.24 -24.56 -0.01
C PRO A 232 8.42 -25.48 -0.38
N ARG A 233 8.56 -26.58 0.36
CA ARG A 233 9.45 -27.67 -0.04
C ARG A 233 9.06 -28.16 -1.44
N PRO A 234 10.03 -28.63 -2.24
CA PRO A 234 9.72 -29.40 -3.45
C PRO A 234 8.75 -30.54 -3.13
N TYR A 235 7.73 -30.73 -3.97
CA TYR A 235 6.66 -31.70 -3.73
C TYR A 235 7.23 -33.11 -3.55
N GLY A 236 6.86 -33.78 -2.45
CA GLY A 236 7.31 -35.14 -2.10
C GLY A 236 8.65 -35.21 -1.35
N ASP A 237 9.29 -34.08 -1.04
CA ASP A 237 10.57 -34.07 -0.30
C ASP A 237 10.38 -34.21 1.21
N THR A 238 10.63 -35.43 1.71
CA THR A 238 10.48 -35.81 3.12
C THR A 238 11.80 -35.79 3.90
N ARG A 239 12.88 -35.19 3.35
CA ARG A 239 14.17 -35.09 4.05
C ARG A 239 14.06 -34.30 5.35
N ASP A 240 14.94 -34.58 6.30
CA ASP A 240 14.97 -33.92 7.60
C ASP A 240 15.22 -32.40 7.44
N PRO A 241 14.54 -31.53 8.20
CA PRO A 241 14.81 -30.08 8.18
C PRO A 241 16.27 -29.67 8.48
N ALA A 242 17.09 -30.53 9.08
CA ALA A 242 18.51 -30.31 9.34
C ALA A 242 19.44 -30.96 8.29
N PHE A 243 18.89 -31.45 7.17
CA PHE A 243 19.59 -32.26 6.17
C PHE A 243 20.95 -31.69 5.72
N LEU A 244 21.04 -30.40 5.36
CA LEU A 244 22.29 -29.80 4.87
C LEU A 244 23.34 -29.67 5.98
N ARG A 245 22.90 -29.33 7.19
CA ARG A 245 23.81 -29.24 8.35
C ARG A 245 24.34 -30.61 8.74
N ASP A 246 23.49 -31.64 8.69
CA ASP A 246 23.89 -33.01 9.03
C ASP A 246 24.77 -33.64 7.97
N ASP A 247 24.51 -33.38 6.68
CA ASP A 247 25.40 -33.75 5.57
C ASP A 247 26.80 -33.15 5.77
N LEU A 248 26.90 -31.85 6.04
CA LEU A 248 28.19 -31.19 6.27
C LEU A 248 28.90 -31.75 7.51
N ARG A 249 28.19 -31.97 8.61
CA ARG A 249 28.76 -32.59 9.83
C ARG A 249 29.29 -33.99 9.57
N HIS A 250 28.58 -34.77 8.76
CA HIS A 250 29.00 -36.11 8.39
C HIS A 250 30.29 -36.07 7.56
N ARG A 251 30.36 -35.20 6.55
CA ARG A 251 31.51 -35.06 5.65
C ARG A 251 32.78 -34.64 6.38
N VAL A 252 32.69 -33.60 7.22
CA VAL A 252 33.83 -33.12 8.03
C VAL A 252 34.39 -34.25 8.92
N ARG A 253 33.52 -35.09 9.50
CA ARG A 253 33.94 -36.21 10.36
C ARG A 253 34.52 -37.41 9.62
N THR A 254 34.27 -37.56 8.32
CA THR A 254 34.57 -38.79 7.57
C THR A 254 35.63 -38.58 6.50
N THR A 255 35.38 -37.65 5.58
CA THR A 255 36.23 -37.39 4.41
C THR A 255 36.99 -36.07 4.52
N GLY A 256 36.56 -35.17 5.40
CA GLY A 256 36.90 -33.76 5.32
C GLY A 256 36.12 -33.06 4.20
N VAL A 257 36.21 -31.73 4.14
CA VAL A 257 35.65 -30.89 3.07
C VAL A 257 36.76 -30.04 2.48
N HIS A 258 36.97 -30.18 1.17
CA HIS A 258 38.02 -29.49 0.43
C HIS A 258 37.39 -28.47 -0.51
N ASN A 259 37.78 -27.20 -0.36
CA ASN A 259 37.38 -26.12 -1.24
C ASN A 259 38.63 -25.35 -1.70
N VAL A 260 38.50 -24.64 -2.81
CA VAL A 260 39.48 -23.66 -3.27
C VAL A 260 38.92 -22.27 -3.00
N LEU A 261 39.65 -21.45 -2.25
CA LEU A 261 39.41 -20.01 -2.22
C LEU A 261 40.01 -19.42 -3.50
N GLN A 262 39.17 -18.79 -4.29
CA GLN A 262 39.54 -18.10 -5.53
C GLN A 262 39.39 -16.60 -5.37
N ALA A 263 40.12 -15.85 -6.19
CA ALA A 263 40.03 -14.40 -6.27
C ALA A 263 39.92 -13.91 -7.71
N GLN A 264 39.32 -12.72 -7.87
CA GLN A 264 39.40 -11.89 -9.07
C GLN A 264 40.01 -10.54 -8.68
N LEU A 265 40.80 -9.96 -9.56
CA LEU A 265 41.41 -8.64 -9.37
C LEU A 265 40.98 -7.69 -10.48
N HIS A 266 40.59 -6.48 -10.10
CA HIS A 266 40.25 -5.39 -11.00
C HIS A 266 41.17 -4.20 -10.69
N PRO A 267 41.98 -3.70 -11.64
CA PRO A 267 42.85 -2.55 -11.40
C PRO A 267 42.01 -1.30 -11.12
N LEU A 268 42.49 -0.42 -10.25
CA LEU A 268 41.91 0.92 -10.07
C LEU A 268 42.53 1.88 -11.11
N ASP A 269 41.75 2.22 -12.13
CA ASP A 269 42.15 3.15 -13.20
C ASP A 269 41.83 4.62 -12.83
N ALA A 270 42.50 5.57 -13.48
CA ALA A 270 42.52 6.99 -13.09
C ALA A 270 41.18 7.78 -13.24
N THR A 271 40.07 7.16 -13.63
CA THR A 271 38.76 7.84 -13.79
C THR A 271 37.72 7.39 -12.74
N PRO A 272 36.98 8.33 -12.12
CA PRO A 272 35.95 8.03 -11.12
C PRO A 272 34.84 7.09 -11.62
N GLU A 273 34.43 7.19 -12.89
CA GLU A 273 33.30 6.42 -13.44
C GLU A 273 33.60 4.92 -13.56
N ASN A 274 34.84 4.57 -13.92
CA ASN A 274 35.29 3.19 -13.98
C ASN A 274 35.39 2.59 -12.57
N THR A 275 35.85 3.39 -11.61
CA THR A 275 35.93 3.00 -10.20
C THR A 275 34.54 2.73 -9.62
N GLU A 276 33.56 3.62 -9.84
CA GLU A 276 32.18 3.44 -9.39
C GLU A 276 31.53 2.19 -10.03
N THR A 277 31.79 1.95 -11.32
CA THR A 277 31.30 0.76 -12.01
C THR A 277 31.92 -0.53 -11.45
N ALA A 278 33.22 -0.52 -11.14
CA ALA A 278 33.91 -1.68 -10.58
C ALA A 278 33.49 -1.97 -9.14
N LEU A 279 33.09 -0.93 -8.38
CA LEU A 279 32.57 -1.03 -7.01
C LEU A 279 31.11 -1.52 -6.94
N ASP A 280 30.34 -1.48 -8.03
CA ASP A 280 28.93 -1.93 -8.07
C ASP A 280 28.80 -3.45 -7.77
N PRO A 281 28.24 -3.83 -6.61
CA PRO A 281 28.11 -5.23 -6.22
C PRO A 281 27.04 -5.99 -7.02
N ALA A 282 26.15 -5.28 -7.73
CA ALA A 282 25.15 -5.89 -8.60
C ALA A 282 25.67 -6.20 -10.01
N ARG A 283 26.88 -5.74 -10.35
CA ARG A 283 27.52 -6.00 -11.64
C ARG A 283 28.58 -7.09 -11.53
N ARG A 284 28.66 -7.95 -12.55
CA ARG A 284 29.76 -8.90 -12.70
C ARG A 284 30.95 -8.21 -13.35
N TRP A 285 32.14 -8.59 -12.91
CA TRP A 285 33.36 -8.32 -13.67
C TRP A 285 33.45 -9.35 -14.82
N PRO A 286 33.61 -8.92 -16.07
CA PRO A 286 33.73 -9.82 -17.21
C PRO A 286 34.87 -10.82 -16.99
N GLU A 287 34.57 -12.11 -16.93
CA GLU A 287 35.54 -13.16 -16.55
C GLU A 287 36.64 -13.36 -17.62
N ASP A 288 36.39 -12.93 -18.86
CA ASP A 288 37.37 -12.89 -19.93
C ASP A 288 38.45 -11.82 -19.72
N LEU A 289 38.12 -10.74 -19.01
CA LEU A 289 39.04 -9.66 -18.66
C LEU A 289 39.62 -9.83 -17.25
N TYR A 290 38.82 -10.34 -16.33
CA TYR A 290 39.14 -10.50 -14.92
C TYR A 290 38.89 -11.96 -14.51
N PRO A 291 39.75 -12.91 -14.91
CA PRO A 291 39.53 -14.32 -14.64
C PRO A 291 39.62 -14.64 -13.15
N TRP A 292 38.81 -15.60 -12.69
CA TRP A 292 39.01 -16.23 -11.38
C TRP A 292 40.32 -17.01 -11.38
N PHE A 293 41.12 -16.86 -10.33
CA PHE A 293 42.31 -17.67 -10.10
C PHE A 293 42.32 -18.25 -8.70
N ASP A 294 42.98 -19.39 -8.54
CA ASP A 294 43.09 -20.08 -7.25
C ASP A 294 44.02 -19.28 -6.33
N LEU A 295 43.47 -18.82 -5.21
CA LEU A 295 44.22 -18.10 -4.18
C LEU A 295 44.77 -19.08 -3.12
N GLY A 296 44.05 -20.15 -2.81
CA GLY A 296 44.55 -21.17 -1.91
C GLY A 296 43.54 -22.26 -1.55
N ASP A 297 44.06 -23.38 -1.06
CA ASP A 297 43.26 -24.55 -0.67
C ASP A 297 42.74 -24.40 0.77
N VAL A 298 41.44 -24.61 0.94
CA VAL A 298 40.73 -24.64 2.23
C VAL A 298 40.35 -26.09 2.53
N HIS A 299 40.97 -26.67 3.55
CA HIS A 299 40.67 -28.01 4.03
C HIS A 299 40.02 -27.95 5.41
N LEU A 300 38.79 -28.47 5.55
CA LEU A 300 38.02 -28.50 6.79
C LEU A 300 37.90 -29.95 7.29
N ASP A 301 38.37 -30.20 8.51
CA ASP A 301 38.49 -31.56 9.09
C ASP A 301 37.91 -31.69 10.50
N THR A 302 37.57 -30.57 11.14
CA THR A 302 37.18 -30.53 12.54
C THR A 302 35.87 -29.77 12.68
N LEU A 303 34.89 -30.28 13.43
CA LEU A 303 33.67 -29.52 13.70
C LEU A 303 33.91 -28.49 14.80
N ALA A 304 33.34 -27.30 14.63
CA ALA A 304 33.28 -26.32 15.71
C ALA A 304 32.11 -26.66 16.65
N ASP A 305 32.29 -26.41 17.95
CA ASP A 305 31.23 -26.54 18.94
C ASP A 305 30.18 -25.42 18.80
N ASP A 306 28.94 -25.73 19.21
CA ASP A 306 27.81 -24.80 19.07
C ASP A 306 28.00 -23.52 19.87
N ASP A 307 28.69 -23.55 21.02
CA ASP A 307 28.97 -22.36 21.83
C ASP A 307 29.90 -21.40 21.09
N THR A 308 30.96 -21.90 20.46
CA THR A 308 31.85 -21.12 19.59
C THR A 308 31.07 -20.49 18.43
N VAL A 309 30.15 -21.23 17.80
CA VAL A 309 29.33 -20.73 16.69
C VAL A 309 28.36 -19.63 17.15
N ASN A 310 27.75 -19.82 18.32
CA ASN A 310 26.80 -18.89 18.90
C ASN A 310 27.48 -17.60 19.37
N HIS A 311 28.72 -17.64 19.87
CA HIS A 311 29.42 -16.43 20.33
C HIS A 311 30.16 -15.67 19.22
N LEU A 312 30.27 -16.26 18.02
CA LEU A 312 30.99 -15.67 16.91
C LEU A 312 30.42 -14.30 16.52
N ALA A 313 31.25 -13.28 16.35
CA ALA A 313 30.85 -11.94 15.90
C ALA A 313 31.67 -11.60 14.66
N PHE A 314 31.06 -11.65 13.47
CA PHE A 314 31.75 -11.35 12.21
C PHE A 314 31.70 -9.85 11.90
N ASP A 315 32.83 -9.30 11.49
CA ASP A 315 32.97 -7.90 11.05
C ASP A 315 33.60 -7.88 9.64
N PRO A 316 32.84 -7.55 8.57
CA PRO A 316 33.37 -7.43 7.21
C PRO A 316 34.56 -6.45 7.05
N ALA A 317 34.79 -5.56 8.02
CA ALA A 317 35.95 -4.67 8.04
C ALA A 317 37.16 -5.24 8.80
N LEU A 318 37.04 -6.41 9.44
CA LEU A 318 38.18 -7.10 10.04
C LEU A 318 39.06 -7.61 8.90
N ALA A 319 40.13 -6.88 8.61
CA ALA A 319 41.07 -7.17 7.55
C ALA A 319 42.47 -6.57 7.88
N PRO A 320 43.56 -7.08 7.30
CA PRO A 320 44.89 -6.50 7.45
C PRO A 320 44.98 -5.13 6.72
N PRO A 321 45.93 -4.24 7.05
CA PRO A 321 45.95 -2.87 6.53
C PRO A 321 45.89 -2.71 4.99
N ASP A 322 46.48 -3.66 4.27
CA ASP A 322 46.59 -3.64 2.80
C ASP A 322 45.39 -4.33 2.10
N LEU A 323 44.36 -4.74 2.86
CA LEU A 323 43.11 -5.32 2.39
C LEU A 323 41.94 -4.70 3.18
N GLY A 324 40.89 -4.22 2.54
CA GLY A 324 39.82 -3.57 3.30
C GLY A 324 38.54 -3.34 2.54
N ILE A 325 37.53 -2.80 3.21
CA ILE A 325 36.31 -2.35 2.54
C ILE A 325 36.49 -0.95 1.97
N ALA A 326 35.88 -0.68 0.83
CA ALA A 326 35.75 0.70 0.34
C ALA A 326 34.72 1.45 1.20
N LEU A 327 35.05 2.67 1.60
CA LEU A 327 34.15 3.53 2.37
C LEU A 327 33.37 4.45 1.44
N ALA A 328 32.16 4.82 1.86
CA ALA A 328 31.31 5.76 1.15
C ALA A 328 30.71 6.77 2.11
N ARG A 329 30.60 8.01 1.64
CA ARG A 329 29.97 9.11 2.38
C ARG A 329 28.44 9.12 2.25
N SER A 330 27.92 8.73 1.09
CA SER A 330 26.49 8.76 0.76
C SER A 330 25.93 7.35 0.57
N PRO A 331 24.68 7.05 0.97
CA PRO A 331 24.09 5.71 0.83
C PRO A 331 23.74 5.36 -0.62
N HIS A 332 23.91 6.33 -1.54
CA HIS A 332 23.67 6.19 -2.96
C HIS A 332 24.92 5.82 -3.76
N SER A 333 26.11 5.79 -3.13
CA SER A 333 27.33 5.29 -3.79
C SER A 333 27.39 3.77 -3.78
N THR A 334 27.97 3.16 -4.79
CA THR A 334 28.17 1.71 -4.91
C THR A 334 29.05 1.12 -3.81
N ALA A 335 29.98 1.89 -3.24
CA ALA A 335 30.78 1.48 -2.08
C ALA A 335 29.98 1.43 -0.76
N SER A 336 28.79 2.04 -0.71
CA SER A 336 28.02 2.20 0.53
C SER A 336 27.53 0.90 1.16
N LEU A 337 27.32 -0.15 0.36
CA LEU A 337 26.71 -1.38 0.85
C LEU A 337 27.61 -2.12 1.85
N ASN A 338 28.90 -2.31 1.54
CA ASN A 338 29.80 -2.98 2.47
C ASN A 338 30.07 -2.13 3.72
N HIS A 339 30.13 -0.81 3.54
CA HIS A 339 30.24 0.15 4.63
C HIS A 339 29.05 0.03 5.61
N LEU A 340 27.82 0.01 5.08
CA LEU A 340 26.60 -0.20 5.86
C LEU A 340 26.64 -1.53 6.61
N ARG A 341 27.00 -2.63 5.91
CA ARG A 341 27.06 -3.98 6.50
C ARG A 341 28.02 -4.04 7.68
N ALA A 342 29.18 -3.41 7.57
CA ALA A 342 30.18 -3.41 8.63
C ALA A 342 29.67 -2.75 9.93
N LEU A 343 28.94 -1.63 9.82
CA LEU A 343 28.35 -0.93 10.97
C LEU A 343 27.15 -1.69 11.56
N VAL A 344 26.22 -2.15 10.72
CA VAL A 344 25.00 -2.85 11.17
C VAL A 344 25.32 -4.21 11.79
N TYR A 345 26.26 -4.97 11.21
CA TYR A 345 26.63 -6.29 11.75
C TYR A 345 27.28 -6.18 13.12
N GLN A 346 28.15 -5.18 13.30
CA GLN A 346 28.79 -4.90 14.58
C GLN A 346 27.74 -4.52 15.64
N ALA A 347 26.83 -3.61 15.30
CA ALA A 347 25.75 -3.18 16.20
C ALA A 347 24.83 -4.34 16.62
N ALA A 348 24.39 -5.16 15.65
CA ALA A 348 23.55 -6.33 15.88
C ALA A 348 24.27 -7.40 16.71
N SER A 349 25.58 -7.58 16.54
CA SER A 349 26.34 -8.54 17.35
C SER A 349 26.45 -8.11 18.81
N TYR A 350 26.78 -6.84 19.08
CA TYR A 350 26.77 -6.32 20.47
C TYR A 350 25.40 -6.50 21.12
N ALA A 351 24.32 -6.18 20.40
CA ALA A 351 22.97 -6.29 20.91
C ALA A 351 22.57 -7.75 21.22
N ARG A 352 22.91 -8.69 20.33
CA ARG A 352 22.65 -10.13 20.49
C ARG A 352 23.42 -10.74 21.67
N LEU A 353 24.67 -10.33 21.87
CA LEU A 353 25.52 -10.79 22.98
C LEU A 353 25.21 -10.09 24.31
N GLY A 354 24.34 -9.07 24.31
CA GLY A 354 24.04 -8.26 25.49
C GLY A 354 25.22 -7.37 25.93
N GLU A 355 26.16 -7.12 25.02
CA GLU A 355 27.34 -6.31 25.25
C GLU A 355 27.07 -4.82 24.97
N ARG A 356 27.82 -3.95 25.65
CA ARG A 356 27.66 -2.50 25.48
C ARG A 356 28.35 -2.04 24.20
N GLN A 357 27.59 -1.40 23.32
CA GLN A 357 28.12 -0.79 22.08
C GLN A 357 29.12 0.34 22.39
N PRO A 358 30.16 0.53 21.54
CA PRO A 358 31.04 1.70 21.58
C PRO A 358 30.24 3.00 21.52
N PRO A 359 30.62 4.05 22.27
CA PRO A 359 29.90 5.33 22.28
C PRO A 359 29.73 5.97 20.90
N GLU A 360 30.71 5.81 20.02
CA GLU A 360 30.72 6.34 18.66
C GLU A 360 29.67 5.64 17.78
N LEU A 361 29.64 4.30 17.81
CA LEU A 361 28.64 3.50 17.11
C LEU A 361 27.22 3.74 17.66
N ALA A 362 27.08 3.77 18.99
CA ALA A 362 25.82 4.12 19.64
C ALA A 362 25.39 5.57 19.32
N GLY A 363 26.36 6.46 19.13
CA GLY A 363 26.15 7.86 18.73
C GLY A 363 25.59 7.98 17.32
N LEU A 364 26.10 7.18 16.36
CA LEU A 364 25.60 7.15 14.97
C LEU A 364 24.18 6.59 14.86
N LEU A 365 23.87 5.54 15.63
CA LEU A 365 22.57 4.88 15.66
C LEU A 365 21.52 5.65 16.48
N ARG A 366 21.92 6.66 17.24
CA ARG A 366 20.98 7.57 17.90
C ARG A 366 20.44 8.56 16.86
N PRO A 367 19.12 8.82 16.84
CA PRO A 367 18.59 9.98 16.15
C PRO A 367 19.36 11.22 16.59
N SER A 368 19.88 12.01 15.65
CA SER A 368 20.64 13.22 15.94
C SER A 368 19.76 14.15 16.78
N ARG A 369 20.04 14.21 18.09
CA ARG A 369 19.50 15.26 18.94
C ARG A 369 20.36 16.51 18.69
N SER A 370 19.77 17.59 18.18
CA SER A 370 20.35 18.91 18.39
C SER A 370 20.22 19.24 19.88
N ILE A 371 21.20 18.78 20.67
CA ILE A 371 21.34 19.12 22.07
C ILE A 371 22.07 20.45 22.13
N THR A 372 21.36 21.53 22.43
CA THR A 372 21.96 22.66 23.14
C THR A 372 21.53 22.54 24.59
N THR A 373 22.36 21.86 25.39
CA THR A 373 22.30 21.90 26.84
C THR A 373 22.58 23.32 27.32
N SER A 374 21.70 23.88 28.15
CA SER A 374 22.10 24.85 29.17
C SER A 374 21.14 24.83 30.35
N THR A 375 21.51 24.02 31.35
CA THR A 375 21.16 24.27 32.74
C THR A 375 22.05 25.41 33.24
N THR A 376 21.48 26.57 33.55
CA THR A 376 21.66 27.34 34.80
C THR A 376 20.98 28.70 34.66
N ALA A 377 20.13 29.01 35.65
CA ALA A 377 19.52 30.32 35.80
C ALA A 377 20.56 31.36 36.26
N GLY A 378 20.56 32.53 35.62
CA GLY A 378 21.29 33.73 36.01
C GLY A 378 20.98 34.88 35.03
N PRO A 379 20.66 36.10 35.49
CA PRO A 379 20.11 37.14 34.61
C PRO A 379 21.23 37.94 33.95
N ALA A 380 21.24 38.04 32.62
CA ALA A 380 22.06 39.05 31.93
C ALA A 380 21.50 39.40 30.54
N SER A 381 21.06 40.66 30.45
CA SER A 381 21.26 41.65 29.38
C SER A 381 21.52 41.19 27.94
N GLY A 382 20.75 41.79 27.03
CA GLY A 382 20.71 41.51 25.60
C GLY A 382 22.04 41.55 24.86
N THR A 383 22.16 40.63 23.91
CA THR A 383 22.87 40.81 22.64
C THR A 383 22.13 39.97 21.59
N THR A 384 21.60 40.65 20.57
CA THR A 384 20.98 40.04 19.40
C THR A 384 22.06 39.42 18.51
N SER A 385 21.90 38.14 18.15
CA SER A 385 22.74 37.51 17.12
C SER A 385 22.47 38.13 15.74
N PRO A 386 23.45 38.15 14.80
CA PRO A 386 23.28 38.82 13.51
C PRO A 386 22.22 38.11 12.66
N VAL A 387 21.31 38.90 12.07
CA VAL A 387 20.18 38.43 11.25
C VAL A 387 20.68 37.90 9.90
N ALA A 388 20.28 36.69 9.54
CA ALA A 388 20.43 36.14 8.19
C ALA A 388 19.51 36.90 7.21
N ALA A 389 20.03 37.29 6.05
CA ALA A 389 19.27 38.03 5.05
C ALA A 389 18.04 37.21 4.59
N GLY A 390 16.84 37.79 4.69
CA GLY A 390 15.57 37.16 4.25
C GLY A 390 14.64 36.67 5.37
N SER A 391 15.09 36.57 6.62
CA SER A 391 14.24 36.15 7.76
C SER A 391 13.28 37.26 8.23
N ARG A 392 11.97 37.03 8.11
CA ARG A 392 10.90 37.86 8.69
C ARG A 392 10.62 37.49 10.16
N SER A 393 10.17 38.46 10.94
CA SER A 393 9.56 38.30 12.27
C SER A 393 8.05 38.38 12.18
N VAL A 394 7.35 37.42 12.78
CA VAL A 394 5.90 37.29 12.71
C VAL A 394 5.31 37.19 14.11
N VAL A 395 4.25 37.94 14.39
CA VAL A 395 3.47 37.81 15.62
C VAL A 395 2.15 37.09 15.32
N VAL A 396 1.87 36.03 16.08
CA VAL A 396 0.65 35.22 15.93
C VAL A 396 -0.25 35.47 17.14
N ILE A 397 -1.49 35.89 16.91
CA ILE A 397 -2.49 36.05 17.98
C ILE A 397 -3.38 34.79 18.04
N GLY A 398 -3.29 34.09 19.17
CA GLY A 398 -3.99 32.86 19.51
C GLY A 398 -3.09 31.60 19.43
N ALA A 399 -3.01 30.83 20.51
CA ALA A 399 -2.25 29.58 20.60
C ALA A 399 -3.15 28.32 20.51
N GLY A 400 -4.17 28.39 19.66
CA GLY A 400 -4.94 27.21 19.23
C GLY A 400 -4.23 26.40 18.15
N PRO A 401 -4.85 25.30 17.65
CA PRO A 401 -4.28 24.45 16.61
C PRO A 401 -3.73 25.22 15.40
N ALA A 402 -4.51 26.17 14.85
CA ALA A 402 -4.08 26.97 13.71
C ALA A 402 -2.84 27.85 14.01
N GLY A 403 -2.82 28.50 15.18
CA GLY A 403 -1.75 29.42 15.57
C GLY A 403 -0.44 28.71 15.89
N LEU A 404 -0.52 27.58 16.60
CA LEU A 404 0.65 26.75 16.87
C LEU A 404 1.18 26.09 15.60
N THR A 405 0.30 25.64 14.71
CA THR A 405 0.71 25.04 13.43
C THR A 405 1.42 26.06 12.55
N ILE A 406 0.84 27.25 12.34
CA ILE A 406 1.48 28.25 11.47
C ILE A 406 2.80 28.74 12.08
N ALA A 407 2.87 28.91 13.40
CA ALA A 407 4.12 29.24 14.07
C ALA A 407 5.20 28.17 13.84
N HIS A 408 4.82 26.89 13.92
CA HIS A 408 5.73 25.77 13.68
C HIS A 408 6.26 25.76 12.24
N GLU A 409 5.39 25.95 11.25
CA GLU A 409 5.80 26.02 9.84
C GLU A 409 6.71 27.23 9.55
N LEU A 410 6.42 28.37 10.16
CA LEU A 410 7.21 29.59 9.99
C LEU A 410 8.61 29.46 10.61
N GLU A 411 8.73 28.92 11.83
CA GLU A 411 10.04 28.67 12.45
C GLU A 411 10.87 27.65 11.67
N ARG A 412 10.25 26.57 11.18
CA ARG A 412 10.90 25.58 10.31
C ARG A 412 11.39 26.18 9.00
N SER A 413 10.69 27.19 8.49
CA SER A 413 11.07 27.93 7.29
C SER A 413 12.17 28.97 7.56
N GLY A 414 12.59 29.14 8.82
CA GLY A 414 13.66 30.06 9.23
C GLY A 414 13.18 31.45 9.62
N HIS A 415 11.89 31.66 9.83
CA HIS A 415 11.33 32.91 10.33
C HIS A 415 11.30 32.93 11.86
N ARG A 416 11.28 34.14 12.44
CA ARG A 416 11.12 34.33 13.89
C ARG A 416 9.65 34.48 14.21
N VAL A 417 9.15 33.78 15.22
CA VAL A 417 7.73 33.83 15.57
C VAL A 417 7.54 34.09 17.06
N THR A 418 6.61 34.99 17.40
CA THR A 418 6.09 35.14 18.75
C THR A 418 4.60 34.82 18.75
N VAL A 419 4.19 33.80 19.53
CA VAL A 419 2.78 33.43 19.70
C VAL A 419 2.25 34.05 20.99
N LEU A 420 1.13 34.77 20.90
CA LEU A 420 0.47 35.42 22.04
C LEU A 420 -0.88 34.75 22.33
N GLU A 421 -1.07 34.33 23.58
CA GLU A 421 -2.29 33.70 24.07
C GLU A 421 -2.79 34.41 25.34
N GLU A 422 -4.08 34.76 25.33
CA GLU A 422 -4.72 35.45 26.45
C GLU A 422 -4.92 34.53 27.66
N ARG A 423 -5.19 33.24 27.43
CA ARG A 423 -5.34 32.25 28.50
C ARG A 423 -3.99 31.81 29.05
N ASP A 424 -3.99 31.22 30.23
CA ASP A 424 -2.80 30.64 30.86
C ASP A 424 -2.35 29.30 30.23
N ALA A 425 -3.12 28.77 29.28
CA ALA A 425 -2.85 27.51 28.59
C ALA A 425 -3.10 27.61 27.07
N VAL A 426 -2.36 26.79 26.31
CA VAL A 426 -2.49 26.64 24.86
C VAL A 426 -3.57 25.60 24.48
N ALA A 427 -3.67 25.28 23.19
CA ALA A 427 -4.56 24.28 22.56
C ALA A 427 -5.97 24.79 22.21
N GLY A 428 -6.35 26.00 22.62
CA GLY A 428 -7.62 26.62 22.23
C GLY A 428 -8.83 25.73 22.56
N LYS A 429 -9.65 25.39 21.55
CA LYS A 429 -10.82 24.50 21.72
C LYS A 429 -10.46 23.01 21.85
N CYS A 430 -9.20 22.62 21.69
CA CYS A 430 -8.70 21.26 21.98
C CYS A 430 -8.32 21.12 23.46
N GLU A 431 -9.08 21.77 24.35
CA GLU A 431 -8.81 21.80 25.79
C GLU A 431 -9.06 20.42 26.41
N THR A 432 -8.10 19.94 27.19
CA THR A 432 -8.18 18.68 27.95
C THR A 432 -8.11 19.00 29.44
N VAL A 433 -9.04 18.45 30.21
CA VAL A 433 -9.05 18.52 31.68
C VAL A 433 -8.80 17.14 32.29
N GLU A 434 -8.22 17.12 33.48
CA GLU A 434 -8.00 15.90 34.22
C GLU A 434 -9.03 15.76 35.35
N ILE A 435 -9.73 14.63 35.38
CA ILE A 435 -10.69 14.28 36.44
C ILE A 435 -10.34 12.86 36.88
N GLU A 436 -10.11 12.68 38.17
CA GLU A 436 -9.77 11.37 38.76
C GLU A 436 -8.56 10.69 38.07
N GLY A 437 -7.55 11.48 37.68
CA GLY A 437 -6.33 10.99 37.01
C GLY A 437 -6.53 10.59 35.54
N ARG A 438 -7.68 10.90 34.95
CA ARG A 438 -8.01 10.61 33.55
C ARG A 438 -8.27 11.88 32.75
N ALA A 439 -7.89 11.86 31.48
CA ALA A 439 -8.01 12.99 30.57
C ALA A 439 -9.37 13.01 29.85
N TYR A 440 -10.09 14.13 29.95
CA TYR A 440 -11.36 14.37 29.26
C TYR A 440 -11.22 15.60 28.35
N ASP A 441 -11.55 15.43 27.08
CA ASP A 441 -11.48 16.51 26.09
C ASP A 441 -12.79 17.28 26.04
N LEU A 442 -12.67 18.61 26.06
CA LEU A 442 -13.82 19.51 26.09
C LEU A 442 -14.28 19.96 24.70
N GLY A 443 -13.51 19.71 23.65
CA GLY A 443 -13.83 20.12 22.29
C GLY A 443 -13.36 19.09 21.27
N GLY A 444 -12.54 19.50 20.30
CA GLY A 444 -12.04 18.57 19.28
C GLY A 444 -11.24 17.43 19.91
N HIS A 445 -11.59 16.19 19.61
CA HIS A 445 -10.99 15.02 20.27
C HIS A 445 -10.94 13.74 19.44
N ILE A 446 -11.42 13.75 18.19
CA ILE A 446 -11.40 12.57 17.31
C ILE A 446 -10.83 12.94 15.95
N CYS A 447 -9.97 12.07 15.43
CA CYS A 447 -9.37 12.15 14.11
C CYS A 447 -9.94 11.03 13.24
N THR A 448 -10.62 11.40 12.14
CA THR A 448 -11.06 10.44 11.11
C THR A 448 -9.91 10.08 10.18
N ASN A 449 -10.11 9.15 9.25
CA ASN A 449 -9.13 8.81 8.21
C ASN A 449 -8.77 9.97 7.24
N GLN A 450 -9.43 11.14 7.37
CA GLN A 450 -9.09 12.35 6.62
C GLN A 450 -8.11 13.25 7.38
N TYR A 451 -7.76 12.94 8.62
CA TYR A 451 -6.88 13.75 9.48
C TYR A 451 -5.39 13.49 9.19
N LYS A 452 -5.02 13.66 7.92
CA LYS A 452 -3.67 13.34 7.41
C LYS A 452 -2.60 14.21 8.05
N ARG A 453 -2.85 15.52 8.14
CA ARG A 453 -1.85 16.47 8.66
C ARG A 453 -1.70 16.37 10.17
N VAL A 454 -2.79 16.11 10.89
CA VAL A 454 -2.72 15.85 12.33
C VAL A 454 -1.98 14.54 12.63
N ALA A 455 -2.20 13.49 11.84
CA ALA A 455 -1.44 12.24 11.92
C ALA A 455 0.06 12.44 11.65
N GLU A 456 0.40 13.21 10.61
CA GLU A 456 1.78 13.58 10.29
C GLU A 456 2.44 14.33 11.46
N LEU A 457 1.77 15.34 12.02
CA LEU A 457 2.29 16.09 13.18
C LEU A 457 2.46 15.20 14.42
N ALA A 458 1.49 14.32 14.72
CA ALA A 458 1.59 13.42 15.86
C ALA A 458 2.77 12.43 15.70
N THR A 459 2.95 11.88 14.51
CA THR A 459 4.07 10.99 14.18
C THR A 459 5.42 11.72 14.25
N GLU A 460 5.53 12.90 13.63
CA GLU A 460 6.75 13.71 13.64
C GLU A 460 7.21 14.04 15.06
N LEU A 461 6.26 14.38 15.94
CA LEU A 461 6.54 14.83 17.31
C LEU A 461 6.65 13.66 18.32
N GLY A 462 6.44 12.43 17.88
CA GLY A 462 6.44 11.23 18.71
C GLY A 462 5.32 11.22 19.76
N VAL A 463 4.16 11.79 19.43
CA VAL A 463 2.99 11.85 20.32
C VAL A 463 2.19 10.56 20.19
N ALA A 464 1.95 9.89 21.32
CA ALA A 464 1.18 8.64 21.35
C ALA A 464 -0.29 8.85 20.98
N THR A 465 -0.86 7.86 20.29
CA THR A 465 -2.26 7.85 19.86
C THR A 465 -2.94 6.56 20.29
N GLU A 466 -4.26 6.60 20.38
CA GLU A 466 -5.10 5.46 20.72
C GLU A 466 -6.35 5.43 19.85
N ALA A 467 -7.00 4.26 19.76
CA ALA A 467 -8.26 4.13 19.04
C ALA A 467 -9.36 4.97 19.71
N THR A 468 -10.21 5.59 18.89
CA THR A 468 -11.40 6.29 19.40
C THR A 468 -12.51 5.29 19.77
N THR A 469 -13.42 5.71 20.64
CA THR A 469 -14.65 4.94 20.90
C THR A 469 -15.56 4.94 19.67
N PRO A 470 -16.35 3.87 19.47
CA PRO A 470 -17.30 3.81 18.36
C PRO A 470 -18.44 4.82 18.54
N TYR A 471 -19.01 5.28 17.42
CA TYR A 471 -20.22 6.10 17.44
C TYR A 471 -21.48 5.24 17.49
N ARG A 472 -22.51 5.74 18.17
CA ARG A 472 -23.84 5.11 18.26
C ARG A 472 -24.93 6.18 18.22
N VAL A 473 -26.04 5.87 17.55
CA VAL A 473 -27.23 6.73 17.58
C VAL A 473 -28.22 6.14 18.56
N LEU A 474 -28.72 6.96 19.48
CA LEU A 474 -29.66 6.53 20.52
C LEU A 474 -31.01 7.22 20.34
N ASP A 475 -32.06 6.41 20.33
CA ASP A 475 -33.45 6.84 20.41
C ASP A 475 -33.75 7.28 21.85
N THR A 476 -33.93 8.58 22.09
CA THR A 476 -34.22 9.12 23.42
C THR A 476 -35.62 8.78 23.92
N ALA A 477 -36.55 8.38 23.05
CA ALA A 477 -37.92 8.02 23.43
C ALA A 477 -38.02 6.57 23.97
N HIS A 478 -37.23 5.65 23.42
CA HIS A 478 -37.29 4.22 23.76
C HIS A 478 -36.00 3.67 24.40
N GLY A 479 -34.92 4.47 24.45
CA GLY A 479 -33.62 4.05 24.95
C GLY A 479 -32.89 3.03 24.06
N ALA A 480 -33.37 2.82 22.83
CA ALA A 480 -32.82 1.83 21.90
C ALA A 480 -31.68 2.42 21.05
N VAL A 481 -30.64 1.64 20.79
CA VAL A 481 -29.61 1.99 19.81
C VAL A 481 -30.17 1.77 18.41
N LEU A 482 -30.11 2.80 17.58
CA LEU A 482 -30.55 2.76 16.19
C LEU A 482 -29.38 2.39 15.26
N PRO A 483 -29.64 1.62 14.19
CA PRO A 483 -28.66 1.45 13.12
C PRO A 483 -28.39 2.80 12.46
N GLN A 484 -27.16 3.01 12.00
CA GLN A 484 -26.81 4.20 11.24
C GLN A 484 -27.50 4.16 9.87
N ASP A 485 -28.06 5.30 9.45
CA ASP A 485 -28.71 5.40 8.15
C ASP A 485 -27.65 5.41 7.04
N THR A 486 -27.68 4.40 6.18
CA THR A 486 -26.76 4.24 5.04
C THR A 486 -27.42 4.56 3.70
N SER A 487 -28.63 5.14 3.70
CA SER A 487 -29.42 5.38 2.48
C SER A 487 -28.72 6.29 1.47
N PHE A 488 -27.84 7.18 1.91
CA PHE A 488 -27.01 7.99 1.03
C PHE A 488 -26.06 7.15 0.15
N PHE A 489 -25.57 6.02 0.65
CA PHE A 489 -24.61 5.16 -0.05
C PHE A 489 -25.27 4.23 -1.08
N ARG A 490 -26.58 4.38 -1.33
CA ARG A 490 -27.23 3.74 -2.47
C ARG A 490 -26.63 4.27 -3.77
N ARG A 491 -26.37 3.37 -4.72
CA ARG A 491 -25.62 3.63 -5.97
C ARG A 491 -26.09 4.87 -6.71
N ASP A 492 -27.40 5.07 -6.85
CA ASP A 492 -27.99 6.18 -7.59
C ASP A 492 -27.77 7.54 -6.91
N THR A 493 -27.86 7.58 -5.58
CA THR A 493 -27.72 8.81 -4.79
C THR A 493 -26.25 9.19 -4.64
N PHE A 494 -25.37 8.22 -4.37
CA PHE A 494 -23.94 8.44 -4.24
C PHE A 494 -23.29 8.88 -5.56
N LEU A 495 -23.60 8.20 -6.68
CA LEU A 495 -23.07 8.60 -8.00
C LEU A 495 -23.55 10.00 -8.42
N ARG A 496 -24.78 10.38 -8.04
CA ARG A 496 -25.30 11.73 -8.27
C ARG A 496 -24.53 12.78 -7.51
N TYR A 497 -24.23 12.53 -6.23
CA TYR A 497 -23.35 13.40 -5.45
C TYR A 497 -21.96 13.52 -6.08
N ARG A 498 -21.35 12.40 -6.47
CA ARG A 498 -20.00 12.39 -7.08
C ARG A 498 -19.96 13.21 -8.37
N ALA A 499 -20.90 12.98 -9.29
CA ALA A 499 -20.98 13.73 -10.54
C ALA A 499 -21.25 15.23 -10.32
N LEU A 500 -22.04 15.58 -9.30
CA LEU A 500 -22.28 16.96 -8.89
C LEU A 500 -21.02 17.62 -8.33
N ARG A 501 -20.33 16.93 -7.41
CA ARG A 501 -19.07 17.36 -6.78
C ARG A 501 -17.99 17.63 -7.83
N GLU A 502 -17.77 16.71 -8.77
CA GLU A 502 -16.78 16.85 -9.84
C GLU A 502 -17.09 18.03 -10.77
N ARG A 503 -18.39 18.31 -11.01
CA ARG A 503 -18.83 19.38 -11.90
C ARG A 503 -18.82 20.77 -11.25
N GLU A 504 -19.30 20.90 -10.02
CA GLU A 504 -19.66 22.20 -9.43
C GLU A 504 -18.72 22.67 -8.32
N PHE A 505 -18.12 21.75 -7.56
CA PHE A 505 -17.23 22.09 -6.45
C PHE A 505 -16.08 21.08 -6.30
N PRO A 506 -15.28 20.85 -7.35
CA PRO A 506 -14.26 19.79 -7.37
C PRO A 506 -13.15 19.98 -6.34
N ARG A 507 -12.95 21.23 -5.90
CA ARG A 507 -11.90 21.65 -4.97
C ARG A 507 -12.29 21.56 -3.50
N ILE A 508 -13.50 21.10 -3.14
CA ILE A 508 -14.01 21.11 -1.76
C ILE A 508 -13.10 20.40 -0.73
N ALA A 509 -12.26 19.46 -1.17
CA ALA A 509 -11.27 18.78 -0.33
C ALA A 509 -10.00 19.60 -0.05
N GLU A 510 -9.74 20.67 -0.80
CA GLU A 510 -8.56 21.53 -0.64
C GLU A 510 -8.65 22.39 0.64
N PRO A 511 -7.51 22.92 1.15
CA PRO A 511 -7.50 23.86 2.26
C PRO A 511 -8.28 25.14 1.95
N GLY A 512 -9.04 25.62 2.93
CA GLY A 512 -9.90 26.80 2.80
C GLY A 512 -11.30 26.50 2.25
N LEU A 513 -12.13 27.53 2.16
CA LEU A 513 -13.54 27.42 1.75
C LEU A 513 -13.95 28.31 0.57
N ALA A 514 -13.19 29.36 0.26
CA ALA A 514 -13.59 30.37 -0.73
C ALA A 514 -13.89 29.76 -2.12
N HIS A 515 -13.07 28.82 -2.56
CA HIS A 515 -13.16 28.19 -3.89
C HIS A 515 -14.46 27.40 -4.15
N SER A 516 -15.16 26.96 -3.09
CA SER A 516 -16.42 26.20 -3.19
C SER A 516 -17.63 26.99 -2.67
N ALA A 517 -17.40 28.18 -2.11
CA ALA A 517 -18.40 28.90 -1.33
C ALA A 517 -19.67 29.22 -2.13
N LYS A 518 -19.54 29.79 -3.33
CA LYS A 518 -20.68 30.19 -4.16
C LYS A 518 -21.52 29.01 -4.64
N ALA A 519 -20.87 27.91 -5.06
CA ALA A 519 -21.56 26.70 -5.52
C ALA A 519 -22.40 26.05 -4.41
N LEU A 520 -21.99 26.21 -3.15
CA LEU A 520 -22.61 25.60 -1.98
C LEU A 520 -23.25 26.64 -1.03
N ALA A 521 -23.56 27.83 -1.53
CA ALA A 521 -24.06 28.93 -0.70
C ALA A 521 -25.55 28.81 -0.36
N ALA A 522 -26.33 27.98 -1.06
CA ALA A 522 -27.74 27.78 -0.73
C ALA A 522 -27.92 27.11 0.66
N PRO A 523 -29.03 27.38 1.37
CA PRO A 523 -29.37 26.64 2.59
C PRO A 523 -29.35 25.13 2.37
N VAL A 524 -28.82 24.37 3.32
CA VAL A 524 -28.53 22.94 3.17
C VAL A 524 -29.76 22.12 2.80
N THR A 525 -30.89 22.35 3.46
CA THR A 525 -32.19 21.70 3.19
C THR A 525 -32.63 21.88 1.73
N ARG A 526 -32.59 23.13 1.25
CA ARG A 526 -32.95 23.50 -0.13
C ARG A 526 -31.97 22.92 -1.13
N TRP A 527 -30.67 22.97 -0.83
CA TRP A 527 -29.64 22.43 -1.70
C TRP A 527 -29.77 20.92 -1.86
N LEU A 528 -29.97 20.18 -0.76
CA LEU A 528 -30.21 18.74 -0.80
C LEU A 528 -31.46 18.38 -1.58
N ALA A 529 -32.56 19.12 -1.38
CA ALA A 529 -33.80 18.90 -2.12
C ALA A 529 -33.64 19.15 -3.63
N ALA A 530 -32.96 20.24 -4.01
CA ALA A 530 -32.74 20.62 -5.41
C ALA A 530 -31.91 19.58 -6.19
N HIS A 531 -31.02 18.86 -5.50
CA HIS A 531 -30.15 17.85 -6.11
C HIS A 531 -30.62 16.41 -5.87
N GLY A 532 -31.73 16.22 -5.15
CA GLY A 532 -32.24 14.90 -4.78
C GLY A 532 -31.25 14.12 -3.91
N LEU A 533 -30.63 14.79 -2.94
CA LEU A 533 -29.61 14.26 -2.02
C LEU A 533 -30.10 14.23 -0.56
N GLN A 534 -31.41 14.22 -0.31
CA GLN A 534 -31.98 14.28 1.04
C GLN A 534 -31.48 13.15 1.96
N ALA A 535 -31.17 11.98 1.39
CA ALA A 535 -30.56 10.86 2.11
C ALA A 535 -29.21 11.23 2.76
N MET A 536 -28.48 12.21 2.22
CA MET A 536 -27.24 12.73 2.81
C MET A 536 -27.49 13.31 4.20
N ALA A 537 -28.60 14.05 4.40
CA ALA A 537 -28.96 14.56 5.72
C ALA A 537 -29.30 13.42 6.70
N ALA A 538 -29.91 12.33 6.23
CA ALA A 538 -30.19 11.17 7.07
C ALA A 538 -28.90 10.47 7.54
N SER A 539 -27.93 10.31 6.63
CA SER A 539 -26.67 9.61 6.92
C SER A 539 -25.65 10.43 7.72
N PHE A 540 -25.60 11.75 7.54
CA PHE A 540 -24.56 12.61 8.14
C PHE A 540 -25.10 13.67 9.10
N GLY A 541 -26.40 14.00 9.05
CA GLY A 541 -26.97 15.14 9.76
C GLY A 541 -26.91 15.01 11.28
N THR A 542 -27.21 13.83 11.83
CA THR A 542 -27.12 13.60 13.26
C THR A 542 -25.69 13.81 13.78
N GLY A 543 -24.66 13.35 13.06
CA GLY A 543 -23.27 13.58 13.42
C GLY A 543 -22.86 15.06 13.29
N TYR A 544 -23.35 15.74 12.25
CA TYR A 544 -23.09 17.17 12.02
C TYR A 544 -23.59 18.04 13.19
N THR A 545 -24.84 17.85 13.60
CA THR A 545 -25.44 18.59 14.72
C THR A 545 -24.80 18.19 16.05
N ALA A 546 -24.56 16.89 16.28
CA ALA A 546 -23.95 16.40 17.50
C ALA A 546 -22.56 17.01 17.75
N ALA A 547 -21.80 17.26 16.67
CA ALA A 547 -20.44 17.79 16.72
C ALA A 547 -20.33 19.32 16.92
N GLY A 548 -21.45 20.05 17.01
CA GLY A 548 -21.42 21.49 17.30
C GLY A 548 -21.70 22.40 16.10
N TYR A 549 -21.97 21.85 14.91
CA TYR A 549 -22.11 22.64 13.67
C TYR A 549 -23.50 23.21 13.38
N GLY A 550 -24.47 22.97 14.26
CA GLY A 550 -25.82 23.51 14.20
C GLY A 550 -26.83 22.50 13.64
N HIS A 551 -28.10 22.90 13.60
CA HIS A 551 -29.18 22.07 13.07
C HIS A 551 -29.28 22.23 11.56
N LEU A 552 -29.60 21.14 10.85
CA LEU A 552 -29.82 21.19 9.40
C LEU A 552 -31.18 21.86 9.10
N ASP A 553 -31.15 23.18 9.00
CA ASP A 553 -32.30 24.02 8.70
C ASP A 553 -31.95 25.09 7.65
N ASP A 554 -32.84 26.07 7.44
CA ASP A 554 -32.67 27.09 6.42
C ASP A 554 -31.58 28.14 6.74
N ASP A 555 -30.99 28.12 7.95
CA ASP A 555 -29.94 29.07 8.35
C ASP A 555 -28.53 28.61 7.97
N VAL A 556 -28.31 27.30 7.76
CA VAL A 556 -26.99 26.71 7.53
C VAL A 556 -26.73 26.53 6.03
N PRO A 557 -25.70 27.16 5.45
CA PRO A 557 -25.31 26.90 4.06
C PRO A 557 -24.82 25.48 3.83
N ALA A 558 -25.10 24.93 2.65
CA ALA A 558 -24.66 23.60 2.23
C ALA A 558 -23.13 23.43 2.31
N LEU A 559 -22.36 24.51 2.12
CA LEU A 559 -20.90 24.53 2.16
C LEU A 559 -20.33 23.82 3.38
N TYR A 560 -20.83 24.17 4.57
CA TYR A 560 -20.29 23.65 5.83
C TYR A 560 -20.70 22.19 6.06
N PHE A 561 -21.93 21.83 5.70
CA PHE A 561 -22.42 20.46 5.77
C PHE A 561 -21.67 19.53 4.81
N VAL A 562 -21.48 19.95 3.57
CA VAL A 562 -20.73 19.19 2.56
C VAL A 562 -19.25 19.08 2.97
N LYS A 563 -18.63 20.16 3.46
CA LYS A 563 -17.25 20.10 3.98
C LYS A 563 -17.15 19.10 5.13
N TYR A 564 -18.08 19.11 6.09
CA TYR A 564 -18.13 18.10 7.15
C TYR A 564 -18.24 16.68 6.58
N ALA A 565 -19.18 16.45 5.66
CA ALA A 565 -19.42 15.13 5.08
C ALA A 565 -18.16 14.59 4.38
N GLU A 566 -17.43 15.42 3.63
CA GLU A 566 -16.14 15.08 3.03
C GLU A 566 -15.10 14.69 4.08
N MET A 567 -15.09 15.39 5.23
CA MET A 567 -14.15 15.14 6.33
C MET A 567 -14.51 13.93 7.21
N THR A 568 -15.72 13.35 7.08
CA THR A 568 -16.07 12.11 7.80
C THR A 568 -15.23 10.93 7.36
N GLY A 569 -14.71 10.96 6.12
CA GLY A 569 -13.96 9.85 5.55
C GLY A 569 -14.79 8.73 4.95
N LEU A 570 -16.12 8.88 4.92
CA LEU A 570 -17.04 7.91 4.34
C LEU A 570 -17.29 8.15 2.85
N LEU A 571 -16.92 9.32 2.32
CA LEU A 571 -17.12 9.70 0.91
C LEU A 571 -15.91 9.44 0.00
N SER A 572 -14.80 8.97 0.56
CA SER A 572 -13.52 8.80 -0.13
C SER A 572 -12.84 7.51 0.33
N HIS A 573 -11.89 7.01 -0.48
CA HIS A 573 -11.09 5.84 -0.12
C HIS A 573 -10.43 6.05 1.24
N ARG A 574 -10.52 5.05 2.12
CA ARG A 574 -9.88 5.07 3.45
C ARG A 574 -8.37 5.12 3.24
N ALA A 575 -7.76 6.30 3.38
CA ALA A 575 -6.32 6.42 3.38
C ALA A 575 -5.77 5.84 4.70
N GLU A 576 -4.73 5.01 4.63
CA GLU A 576 -3.93 4.71 5.81
C GLU A 576 -3.26 6.01 6.26
N LEU A 577 -3.47 6.38 7.53
CA LEU A 577 -2.82 7.53 8.13
C LEU A 577 -1.43 7.13 8.58
N LEU A 578 -0.45 8.00 8.32
CA LEU A 578 0.96 7.75 8.66
C LEU A 578 1.08 7.33 10.14
N GLY A 579 1.49 6.08 10.39
CA GLY A 579 1.68 5.56 11.75
C GLY A 579 0.41 5.26 12.54
N HIS A 580 -0.80 5.43 11.98
CA HIS A 580 -2.06 5.34 12.71
C HIS A 580 -3.13 4.55 11.92
N PRO A 581 -3.49 3.33 12.35
CA PRO A 581 -4.52 2.54 11.67
C PRO A 581 -5.92 3.07 12.01
N GLY A 582 -6.60 3.64 11.00
CA GLY A 582 -7.99 4.08 11.11
C GLY A 582 -8.19 5.38 11.91
N ALA A 583 -9.38 5.54 12.50
CA ALA A 583 -9.73 6.70 13.31
C ALA A 583 -9.07 6.63 14.69
N PHE A 584 -8.49 7.73 15.14
CA PHE A 584 -7.69 7.78 16.38
C PHE A 584 -7.99 9.03 17.22
N THR A 585 -7.50 9.03 18.46
CA THR A 585 -7.38 10.19 19.33
C THR A 585 -5.97 10.25 19.94
N ILE A 586 -5.65 11.36 20.61
CA ILE A 586 -4.36 11.54 21.27
C ILE A 586 -4.41 10.95 22.67
N SER A 587 -3.44 10.08 22.98
CA SER A 587 -3.34 9.48 24.32
C SER A 587 -3.01 10.55 25.36
N GLY A 588 -3.70 10.49 26.51
CA GLY A 588 -3.61 11.53 27.54
C GLY A 588 -4.37 12.83 27.20
N GLY A 589 -5.17 12.81 26.13
CA GLY A 589 -6.05 13.89 25.73
C GLY A 589 -5.48 14.78 24.63
N PHE A 590 -6.40 15.41 23.88
CA PHE A 590 -6.13 16.09 22.62
C PHE A 590 -5.25 17.34 22.75
N ALA A 591 -5.25 18.00 23.91
CA ALA A 591 -4.35 19.12 24.20
C ALA A 591 -2.87 18.74 24.17
N THR A 592 -2.53 17.46 24.37
CA THR A 592 -1.16 16.97 24.49
C THR A 592 -0.34 17.25 23.23
N LEU A 593 -0.91 17.05 22.04
CA LEU A 593 -0.25 17.36 20.77
C LEU A 593 0.12 18.84 20.67
N TRP A 594 -0.81 19.72 21.04
CA TRP A 594 -0.64 21.17 20.94
C TRP A 594 0.35 21.71 21.98
N ARG A 595 0.33 21.18 23.20
CA ARG A 595 1.36 21.49 24.21
C ARG A 595 2.74 21.04 23.76
N ARG A 596 2.83 19.90 23.06
CA ARG A 596 4.08 19.40 22.49
C ARG A 596 4.63 20.36 21.43
N ILE A 597 3.80 20.81 20.48
CA ILE A 597 4.18 21.82 19.49
C ILE A 597 4.62 23.11 20.18
N ALA A 598 3.83 23.62 21.13
CA ALA A 598 4.16 24.84 21.86
C ALA A 598 5.51 24.75 22.60
N GLY A 599 5.87 23.56 23.09
CA GLY A 599 7.16 23.32 23.74
C GLY A 599 8.37 23.23 22.80
N GLU A 600 8.15 23.10 21.49
CA GLU A 600 9.21 23.14 20.47
C GLU A 600 9.41 24.53 19.87
N LEU A 601 8.40 25.41 19.98
CA LEU A 601 8.48 26.78 19.50
C LEU A 601 9.38 27.66 20.38
N SER A 602 10.04 28.64 19.77
CA SER A 602 11.01 29.48 20.48
C SER A 602 10.39 30.53 21.41
N ASP A 603 9.20 31.06 21.09
CA ASP A 603 8.54 32.12 21.87
C ASP A 603 7.01 31.98 21.85
N VAL A 604 6.45 31.32 22.88
CA VAL A 604 5.02 31.22 23.15
C VAL A 604 4.71 31.86 24.50
N ARG A 605 3.85 32.87 24.51
CA ARG A 605 3.51 33.66 25.71
C ARG A 605 2.03 33.50 26.04
N CYS A 606 1.76 32.82 27.14
CA CYS A 606 0.43 32.66 27.71
C CYS A 606 0.16 33.73 28.78
N ALA A 607 -1.12 33.91 29.13
CA ALA A 607 -1.59 34.93 30.06
C ALA A 607 -1.18 36.36 29.65
N VAL A 608 -1.15 36.61 28.34
CA VAL A 608 -0.80 37.91 27.75
C VAL A 608 -2.01 38.50 27.06
N ARG A 609 -2.51 39.62 27.58
CA ARG A 609 -3.63 40.32 26.99
C ARG A 609 -3.14 41.34 25.96
N VAL A 610 -3.62 41.20 24.72
CA VAL A 610 -3.41 42.21 23.68
C VAL A 610 -4.40 43.37 23.89
N GLY A 611 -3.88 44.58 24.06
CA GLY A 611 -4.67 45.80 24.24
C GLY A 611 -4.99 46.53 22.94
N SER A 612 -4.02 46.60 22.02
CA SER A 612 -4.20 47.18 20.69
C SER A 612 -3.15 46.68 19.69
N VAL A 613 -3.46 46.78 18.41
CA VAL A 613 -2.60 46.44 17.28
C VAL A 613 -2.54 47.64 16.34
N GLU A 614 -1.33 48.11 16.06
CA GLU A 614 -1.04 49.16 15.10
C GLU A 614 -0.33 48.56 13.87
N ARG A 615 -0.90 48.76 12.68
CA ARG A 615 -0.33 48.29 11.41
C ARG A 615 0.23 49.46 10.63
N HIS A 616 1.53 49.44 10.39
CA HIS A 616 2.27 50.47 9.68
C HIS A 616 2.67 50.00 8.27
N ALA A 617 3.28 50.88 7.49
CA ALA A 617 3.74 50.56 6.14
C ALA A 617 4.91 49.55 6.14
N ASP A 618 5.68 49.50 7.23
CA ASP A 618 6.91 48.70 7.34
C ASP A 618 6.81 47.57 8.39
N GLY A 619 5.62 47.29 8.94
CA GLY A 619 5.43 46.24 9.95
C GLY A 619 4.25 46.48 10.89
N VAL A 620 4.23 45.75 12.01
CA VAL A 620 3.14 45.74 13.00
C VAL A 620 3.67 45.90 14.43
N ARG A 621 2.95 46.67 15.23
CA ARG A 621 3.19 46.81 16.68
C ARG A 621 1.98 46.29 17.45
N VAL A 622 2.19 45.29 18.30
CA VAL A 622 1.16 44.70 19.16
C VAL A 622 1.42 45.14 20.59
N HIS A 623 0.51 45.94 21.17
CA HIS A 623 0.59 46.39 22.55
C HIS A 623 -0.04 45.36 23.47
N THR A 624 0.74 44.85 24.43
CA THR A 624 0.26 43.90 25.43
C THR A 624 0.43 44.45 26.84
N ASP A 625 -0.24 43.84 27.82
CA ASP A 625 -0.03 44.10 29.24
C ASP A 625 1.38 43.73 29.76
N SER A 626 2.09 42.89 29.01
CA SER A 626 3.49 42.50 29.28
C SER A 626 4.54 43.34 28.52
N GLY A 627 4.11 44.32 27.73
CA GLY A 627 4.96 45.18 26.89
C GLY A 627 4.69 45.02 25.39
N PRO A 628 5.15 45.96 24.54
CA PRO A 628 4.91 45.91 23.10
C PRO A 628 5.74 44.82 22.41
N VAL A 629 5.18 44.21 21.37
CA VAL A 629 5.85 43.27 20.45
C VAL A 629 5.85 43.87 19.05
N GLU A 630 7.03 44.03 18.47
CA GLU A 630 7.23 44.53 17.10
C GLU A 630 7.52 43.35 16.18
N ALA A 631 6.88 43.32 15.02
CA ALA A 631 7.07 42.27 14.01
C ALA A 631 6.89 42.84 12.59
N ASP A 632 7.36 42.11 11.58
CA ASP A 632 7.15 42.46 10.18
C ASP A 632 5.73 42.10 9.73
N ASP A 633 5.12 41.07 10.33
CA ASP A 633 3.80 40.55 9.96
C ASP A 633 2.98 40.10 11.16
N LEU A 634 1.66 40.17 10.98
CA LEU A 634 0.63 39.73 11.91
C LEU A 634 -0.14 38.55 11.32
N VAL A 635 -0.27 37.47 12.10
CA VAL A 635 -1.19 36.37 11.80
C VAL A 635 -2.30 36.35 12.85
N LEU A 636 -3.54 36.46 12.37
CA LEU A 636 -4.74 36.36 13.19
C LEU A 636 -5.34 34.96 13.04
N THR A 637 -5.40 34.22 14.15
CA THR A 637 -6.02 32.88 14.20
C THR A 637 -7.37 32.86 14.92
N VAL A 638 -7.73 34.01 15.49
CA VAL A 638 -9.00 34.27 16.17
C VAL A 638 -9.95 34.94 15.18
N ALA A 639 -11.25 34.64 15.28
CA ALA A 639 -12.26 35.21 14.40
C ALA A 639 -12.26 36.74 14.44
N LEU A 640 -12.47 37.36 13.27
CA LEU A 640 -12.26 38.80 13.05
C LEU A 640 -13.12 39.66 13.98
N ASP A 641 -14.36 39.25 14.27
CA ASP A 641 -15.28 39.92 15.19
C ASP A 641 -14.71 40.07 16.62
N ARG A 642 -13.87 39.13 17.04
CA ARG A 642 -13.28 39.11 18.38
C ARG A 642 -12.02 39.95 18.50
N VAL A 643 -11.26 40.05 17.43
CA VAL A 643 -10.03 40.87 17.38
C VAL A 643 -10.28 42.28 16.86
N LEU A 644 -11.45 42.55 16.26
CA LEU A 644 -11.83 43.88 15.77
C LEU A 644 -11.67 45.01 16.81
N PRO A 645 -12.02 44.83 18.11
CA PRO A 645 -11.91 45.91 19.09
C PRO A 645 -10.47 46.34 19.40
N ILE A 646 -9.49 45.46 19.16
CA ILE A 646 -8.07 45.73 19.39
C ILE A 646 -7.33 46.09 18.10
N LEU A 647 -7.95 45.89 16.95
CA LEU A 647 -7.35 46.13 15.64
C LEU A 647 -7.65 47.56 15.17
N ASP A 648 -6.67 48.21 14.55
CA ASP A 648 -6.85 49.44 13.76
C ASP A 648 -7.61 49.14 12.44
N SER A 649 -8.85 48.68 12.59
CA SER A 649 -9.64 48.07 11.53
C SER A 649 -9.89 48.97 10.33
N THR A 650 -9.88 48.37 9.14
CA THR A 650 -10.38 48.97 7.91
C THR A 650 -11.91 48.88 7.85
N GLU A 651 -12.54 49.64 6.96
CA GLU A 651 -13.99 49.54 6.72
C GLU A 651 -14.39 48.13 6.26
N HIS A 652 -13.56 47.51 5.42
CA HIS A 652 -13.78 46.14 4.94
C HIS A 652 -13.75 45.12 6.08
N GLU A 653 -12.80 45.23 7.01
CA GLU A 653 -12.73 44.34 8.18
C GLU A 653 -13.96 44.50 9.09
N ARG A 654 -14.41 45.74 9.33
CA ARG A 654 -15.62 46.00 10.11
C ARG A 654 -16.86 45.41 9.46
N GLU A 655 -16.98 45.53 8.14
CA GLU A 655 -18.09 44.95 7.38
C GLU A 655 -18.11 43.43 7.49
N LEU A 656 -16.96 42.76 7.28
CA LEU A 656 -16.84 41.31 7.40
C LEU A 656 -17.18 40.83 8.82
N ALA A 657 -16.57 41.46 9.83
CA ALA A 657 -16.78 41.12 11.23
C ALA A 657 -18.24 41.19 11.66
N ALA A 658 -18.98 42.18 11.17
CA ALA A 658 -20.40 42.38 11.52
C ALA A 658 -21.33 41.25 11.02
N ARG A 659 -20.87 40.43 10.06
CA ARG A 659 -21.67 39.34 9.47
C ARG A 659 -21.28 37.95 9.98
N ILE A 660 -20.24 37.84 10.82
CA ILE A 660 -19.82 36.57 11.41
C ILE A 660 -20.88 36.09 12.41
N ARG A 661 -21.27 34.82 12.28
CA ARG A 661 -22.16 34.10 13.19
C ARG A 661 -21.39 33.02 13.91
N ALA A 662 -21.82 32.62 15.10
CA ALA A 662 -21.27 31.48 15.82
C ALA A 662 -22.36 30.78 16.65
N ASN A 663 -22.19 29.48 16.84
CA ASN A 663 -23.07 28.66 17.67
C ASN A 663 -22.66 28.76 19.14
N ALA A 664 -23.63 28.92 20.04
CA ALA A 664 -23.42 28.79 21.48
C ALA A 664 -23.45 27.30 21.85
N TYR A 665 -22.28 26.66 21.81
CA TYR A 665 -22.12 25.23 22.06
C TYR A 665 -21.51 24.99 23.44
N HIS A 666 -22.07 24.05 24.19
CA HIS A 666 -21.71 23.80 25.58
C HIS A 666 -21.17 22.40 25.75
N THR A 667 -20.16 22.29 26.60
CA THR A 667 -19.56 21.03 27.01
C THR A 667 -19.67 20.93 28.52
N THR A 668 -20.32 19.89 29.02
CA THR A 668 -20.45 19.61 30.45
C THR A 668 -19.77 18.29 30.78
N VAL A 669 -18.84 18.27 31.71
CA VAL A 669 -18.23 17.03 32.21
C VAL A 669 -18.84 16.71 33.56
N ALA A 670 -19.43 15.52 33.69
CA ALA A 670 -20.22 15.16 34.86
C ALA A 670 -20.17 13.66 35.16
N THR A 671 -20.29 13.32 36.45
CA THR A 671 -20.54 11.95 36.91
C THR A 671 -22.02 11.63 36.71
N ALA A 672 -22.30 10.63 35.88
CA ALA A 672 -23.65 10.30 35.43
C ALA A 672 -23.85 8.78 35.23
N PRO A 673 -23.94 7.98 36.31
CA PRO A 673 -24.17 6.54 36.21
C PRO A 673 -25.52 6.17 35.60
N GLY A 674 -25.62 4.93 35.12
CA GLY A 674 -26.86 4.33 34.61
C GLY A 674 -27.16 4.64 33.14
N LEU A 675 -26.21 5.24 32.42
CA LEU A 675 -26.28 5.43 30.97
C LEU A 675 -25.51 4.34 30.23
N PRO A 676 -25.85 4.06 28.96
CA PRO A 676 -25.09 3.15 28.09
C PRO A 676 -23.58 3.46 28.02
N ASP A 677 -22.77 2.40 27.89
CA ASP A 677 -21.32 2.49 28.06
C ASP A 677 -20.49 2.47 26.77
N SER A 678 -19.23 2.92 26.90
CA SER A 678 -18.11 2.71 25.95
C SER A 678 -18.37 3.15 24.50
N ALA A 679 -19.02 4.29 24.30
CA ALA A 679 -19.26 4.85 22.98
C ALA A 679 -19.44 6.38 23.03
N PHE A 680 -19.44 6.99 21.86
CA PHE A 680 -19.93 8.34 21.65
C PHE A 680 -21.37 8.27 21.11
N TYR A 681 -22.33 8.63 21.96
CA TYR A 681 -23.76 8.55 21.66
C TYR A 681 -24.30 9.87 21.12
N PHE A 682 -24.99 9.80 19.99
CA PHE A 682 -25.76 10.91 19.42
C PHE A 682 -27.24 10.71 19.71
N LEU A 683 -27.88 11.72 20.29
CA LEU A 683 -29.27 11.65 20.76
C LEU A 683 -30.23 12.07 19.65
N LYS A 684 -30.82 11.10 18.96
CA LYS A 684 -31.49 11.29 17.66
C LYS A 684 -32.48 12.45 17.64
N GLN A 685 -33.46 12.43 18.55
CA GLN A 685 -34.54 13.42 18.61
C GLN A 685 -34.03 14.83 18.89
N HIS A 686 -32.97 14.95 19.70
CA HIS A 686 -32.42 16.25 20.07
C HIS A 686 -31.55 16.84 18.95
N ASN A 687 -31.14 16.04 17.96
CA ASN A 687 -30.40 16.50 16.79
C ASN A 687 -31.31 16.87 15.61
N ASP A 688 -32.54 16.34 15.55
CA ASP A 688 -33.41 16.49 14.38
C ASP A 688 -33.99 17.90 14.20
N THR A 689 -34.10 18.67 15.28
CA THR A 689 -34.77 19.98 15.26
C THR A 689 -34.16 20.96 16.24
N ARG A 690 -34.08 22.23 15.82
CA ARG A 690 -33.65 23.34 16.67
C ARG A 690 -34.56 23.57 17.87
N GLU A 691 -35.80 23.07 17.84
CA GLU A 691 -36.72 23.12 18.98
C GLU A 691 -36.18 22.41 20.23
N ALA A 692 -35.25 21.45 20.05
CA ALA A 692 -34.58 20.77 21.15
C ALA A 692 -33.38 21.55 21.73
N THR A 693 -33.17 22.81 21.33
CA THR A 693 -32.11 23.66 21.92
C THR A 693 -32.25 23.73 23.43
N GLY A 694 -31.13 23.54 24.15
CA GLY A 694 -31.07 23.40 25.59
C GLY A 694 -30.82 21.95 26.03
N HIS A 695 -31.36 20.98 25.29
CA HIS A 695 -31.17 19.56 25.56
C HIS A 695 -29.78 19.07 25.12
N CYS A 696 -29.36 17.95 25.71
CA CYS A 696 -28.17 17.21 25.34
C CYS A 696 -28.34 16.64 23.92
N VAL A 697 -27.45 17.00 23.00
CA VAL A 697 -27.43 16.44 21.63
C VAL A 697 -26.52 15.23 21.51
N ALA A 698 -25.51 15.12 22.37
CA ALA A 698 -24.60 13.98 22.38
C ALA A 698 -23.89 13.84 23.72
N TYR A 699 -23.41 12.64 24.02
CA TYR A 699 -22.49 12.41 25.13
C TYR A 699 -21.45 11.34 24.81
N HIS A 700 -20.24 11.52 25.32
CA HIS A 700 -19.13 10.61 25.12
C HIS A 700 -18.77 9.94 26.45
N HIS A 701 -18.84 8.60 26.45
CA HIS A 701 -18.31 7.76 27.50
C HIS A 701 -16.96 7.15 27.06
N ARG A 702 -15.87 7.82 27.44
CA ARG A 702 -14.49 7.47 27.00
C ARG A 702 -13.89 6.28 27.75
N TYR A 703 -14.11 6.18 29.06
CA TYR A 703 -13.44 5.21 29.92
C TYR A 703 -14.45 4.23 30.53
N PRO A 704 -14.48 2.96 30.08
CA PRO A 704 -15.51 1.98 30.48
C PRO A 704 -15.65 1.76 31.99
N ASP A 705 -14.61 2.09 32.77
CA ASP A 705 -14.50 1.91 34.21
C ASP A 705 -14.76 3.20 35.02
N SER A 706 -15.30 4.24 34.40
CA SER A 706 -15.61 5.52 35.03
C SER A 706 -17.05 5.95 34.78
N ASP A 707 -17.69 6.56 35.78
CA ASP A 707 -19.01 7.16 35.57
C ASP A 707 -18.97 8.60 35.03
N VAL A 708 -17.77 9.14 34.80
CA VAL A 708 -17.57 10.48 34.26
C VAL A 708 -17.74 10.47 32.75
N ARG A 709 -18.65 11.33 32.27
CA ARG A 709 -19.04 11.45 30.86
C ARG A 709 -18.99 12.91 30.42
N THR A 710 -18.71 13.14 29.14
CA THR A 710 -18.74 14.48 28.52
C THR A 710 -20.02 14.64 27.74
N PHE A 711 -20.80 15.69 28.02
CA PHE A 711 -22.09 15.99 27.42
C PHE A 711 -22.02 17.26 26.58
N TYR A 712 -22.79 17.29 25.49
CA TYR A 712 -22.79 18.36 24.52
C TYR A 712 -24.19 18.91 24.28
N SER A 713 -24.36 20.23 24.30
CA SER A 713 -25.65 20.91 24.16
C SER A 713 -25.53 22.24 23.44
N TYR A 714 -26.65 22.74 22.91
CA TYR A 714 -26.80 24.13 22.48
C TYR A 714 -27.65 24.90 23.46
N GLY A 715 -27.58 26.24 23.44
CA GLY A 715 -28.57 27.09 24.10
C GLY A 715 -27.99 28.04 25.14
N ARG A 716 -28.83 28.45 26.10
CA ARG A 716 -28.44 29.42 27.13
C ARG A 716 -27.78 28.72 28.32
N PRO A 717 -26.68 29.28 28.88
CA PRO A 717 -25.93 28.65 29.97
C PRO A 717 -26.80 28.21 31.17
N GLU A 718 -27.80 29.01 31.53
CA GLU A 718 -28.69 28.76 32.67
C GLU A 718 -29.66 27.59 32.47
N GLU A 719 -29.89 27.17 31.22
CA GLU A 719 -30.82 26.09 30.85
C GLU A 719 -30.10 24.72 30.74
N ILE A 720 -28.79 24.71 30.47
CA ILE A 720 -28.04 23.49 30.11
C ILE A 720 -28.05 22.43 31.22
N VAL A 721 -27.61 22.77 32.43
CA VAL A 721 -27.50 21.79 33.53
C VAL A 721 -28.87 21.29 34.02
N PRO A 722 -29.90 22.13 34.16
CA PRO A 722 -31.26 21.66 34.43
C PRO A 722 -31.76 20.64 33.40
N LEU A 723 -31.70 20.96 32.10
CA LEU A 723 -32.20 20.08 31.05
C LEU A 723 -31.36 18.81 30.91
N LEU A 724 -30.05 18.90 31.08
CA LEU A 724 -29.17 17.73 31.10
C LEU A 724 -29.56 16.74 32.20
N ARG A 725 -29.98 17.22 33.38
CA ARG A 725 -30.45 16.35 34.47
C ARG A 725 -31.71 15.58 34.06
N ASP A 726 -32.63 16.28 33.39
CA ASP A 726 -33.89 15.69 32.93
C ASP A 726 -33.63 14.67 31.80
N ASP A 727 -32.74 15.00 30.86
CA ASP A 727 -32.32 14.10 29.78
C ASP A 727 -31.67 12.81 30.32
N ILE A 728 -30.73 12.95 31.27
CA ILE A 728 -30.07 11.80 31.91
C ILE A 728 -31.09 10.93 32.64
N ALA A 729 -32.03 11.53 33.37
CA ALA A 729 -33.09 10.80 34.06
C ALA A 729 -34.03 10.08 33.08
N GLY A 730 -34.37 10.72 31.96
CA GLY A 730 -35.19 10.13 30.89
C GLY A 730 -34.53 8.91 30.24
N LEU A 731 -33.20 8.88 30.19
CA LEU A 731 -32.42 7.74 29.70
C LEU A 731 -32.16 6.66 30.77
N GLY A 732 -32.73 6.80 31.97
CA GLY A 732 -32.57 5.84 33.06
C GLY A 732 -31.31 6.04 33.92
N GLY A 733 -30.54 7.10 33.66
CA GLY A 733 -29.36 7.46 34.44
C GLY A 733 -29.65 8.43 35.59
N ARG A 734 -28.59 8.88 36.26
CA ARG A 734 -28.67 9.93 37.29
C ARG A 734 -27.48 10.88 37.20
N LEU A 735 -27.74 12.19 37.14
CA LEU A 735 -26.69 13.21 37.26
C LEU A 735 -26.29 13.38 38.74
N GLU A 736 -25.07 12.99 39.10
CA GLU A 736 -24.59 13.04 40.49
C GLU A 736 -23.75 14.29 40.79
N ALA A 737 -22.80 14.60 39.91
CA ALA A 737 -21.90 15.74 40.08
C ALA A 737 -21.55 16.35 38.73
N VAL A 738 -21.56 17.68 38.65
CA VAL A 738 -21.00 18.42 37.51
C VAL A 738 -19.61 18.87 37.90
N HIS A 739 -18.60 18.38 37.18
CA HIS A 739 -17.19 18.74 37.40
C HIS A 739 -16.85 20.06 36.70
N LEU A 740 -17.38 20.25 35.49
CA LEU A 740 -17.10 21.42 34.66
C LEU A 740 -18.27 21.67 33.69
N ALA A 741 -18.56 22.95 33.42
CA ALA A 741 -19.36 23.38 32.28
C ALA A 741 -18.60 24.49 31.52
N ARG A 742 -18.48 24.33 30.20
CA ARG A 742 -17.74 25.25 29.32
C ARG A 742 -18.63 25.66 28.16
N GLN A 743 -18.74 26.96 27.93
CA GLN A 743 -19.39 27.53 26.76
C GLN A 743 -18.33 27.90 25.69
N TRP A 744 -18.64 27.59 24.44
CA TRP A 744 -17.86 27.93 23.26
C TRP A 744 -18.65 28.83 22.32
N ALA A 745 -17.99 29.85 21.77
CA ALA A 745 -18.39 30.42 20.49
C ALA A 745 -17.82 29.51 19.39
N PHE A 746 -18.65 28.60 18.89
CA PHE A 746 -18.25 27.49 18.04
C PHE A 746 -18.70 27.70 16.59
N MET A 747 -17.90 27.24 15.64
CA MET A 747 -18.16 27.37 14.20
C MET A 747 -18.43 28.83 13.79
N PRO A 748 -17.42 29.73 13.81
CA PRO A 748 -17.56 31.04 13.22
C PRO A 748 -17.78 30.89 11.71
N HIS A 749 -18.88 31.42 11.19
CA HIS A 749 -19.31 31.22 9.81
C HIS A 749 -20.13 32.38 9.26
N PHE A 750 -20.31 32.40 7.93
CA PHE A 750 -21.17 33.33 7.21
C PHE A 750 -22.46 32.65 6.73
N GLY A 751 -23.53 33.44 6.56
CA GLY A 751 -24.82 32.96 6.08
C GLY A 751 -24.87 32.77 4.56
N SER A 752 -25.97 32.19 4.06
CA SER A 752 -26.16 31.87 2.65
C SER A 752 -26.00 33.06 1.71
N ASP A 753 -26.63 34.20 2.05
CA ASP A 753 -26.56 35.43 1.24
C ASP A 753 -25.13 35.98 1.17
N ASP A 754 -24.41 35.94 2.30
CA ASP A 754 -23.02 36.40 2.36
C ASP A 754 -22.09 35.54 1.48
N LEU A 755 -22.30 34.22 1.45
CA LEU A 755 -21.53 33.32 0.60
C LEU A 755 -21.84 33.56 -0.90
N GLN A 756 -23.09 33.85 -1.25
CA GLN A 756 -23.46 34.24 -2.61
C GLN A 756 -22.80 35.56 -3.03
N ASP A 757 -22.73 36.53 -2.11
CA ASP A 757 -22.04 37.82 -2.30
C ASP A 757 -20.50 37.68 -2.42
N GLY A 758 -19.95 36.48 -2.24
CA GLY A 758 -18.51 36.21 -2.34
C GLY A 758 -17.71 36.70 -1.13
N ILE A 759 -18.31 36.71 0.06
CA ILE A 759 -17.66 37.21 1.29
C ILE A 759 -16.34 36.50 1.60
N LEU A 760 -16.25 35.18 1.35
CA LEU A 760 -15.02 34.41 1.56
C LEU A 760 -13.95 34.71 0.51
N ASP A 761 -14.34 35.05 -0.73
CA ASP A 761 -13.39 35.52 -1.75
C ASP A 761 -12.76 36.86 -1.32
N ARG A 762 -13.57 37.74 -0.71
CA ARG A 762 -13.08 39.02 -0.17
C ARG A 762 -12.13 38.82 1.00
N LEU A 763 -12.41 37.88 1.90
CA LEU A 763 -11.52 37.51 2.99
C LEU A 763 -10.19 36.95 2.45
N GLU A 764 -10.23 36.06 1.45
CA GLU A 764 -9.02 35.51 0.83
C GLU A 764 -8.21 36.58 0.09
N ALA A 765 -8.87 37.54 -0.56
CA ALA A 765 -8.21 38.69 -1.20
C ALA A 765 -7.51 39.65 -0.21
N MET A 766 -7.74 39.51 1.10
CA MET A 766 -7.10 40.31 2.13
C MET A 766 -5.79 39.72 2.67
N GLN A 767 -5.44 38.48 2.34
CA GLN A 767 -4.20 37.85 2.80
C GLN A 767 -2.97 38.70 2.41
N GLY A 768 -2.19 39.12 3.41
CA GLY A 768 -0.99 39.95 3.25
C GLY A 768 -1.22 41.45 3.15
N ARG A 769 -2.48 41.92 3.09
CA ARG A 769 -2.76 43.36 3.11
C ARG A 769 -2.45 43.92 4.50
N HIS A 770 -1.79 45.08 4.54
CA HIS A 770 -1.34 45.71 5.79
C HIS A 770 -0.55 44.73 6.68
N HIS A 771 0.29 43.88 6.07
CA HIS A 771 1.10 42.89 6.78
C HIS A 771 0.26 41.93 7.65
N THR A 772 -1.00 41.68 7.27
CA THR A 772 -1.95 40.88 8.06
C THR A 772 -2.42 39.66 7.28
N TYR A 773 -2.44 38.51 7.95
CA TYR A 773 -2.94 37.24 7.41
C TYR A 773 -3.97 36.62 8.34
N TYR A 774 -4.96 35.96 7.76
CA TYR A 774 -6.11 35.41 8.49
C TYR A 774 -6.15 33.89 8.30
N THR A 775 -6.16 33.15 9.41
CA THR A 775 -6.31 31.69 9.42
C THR A 775 -7.21 31.26 10.59
N GLY A 776 -7.35 29.96 10.82
CA GLY A 776 -8.28 29.39 11.80
C GLY A 776 -9.62 29.02 11.17
N SER A 777 -10.64 28.88 12.00
CA SER A 777 -11.87 28.18 11.64
C SER A 777 -12.75 28.91 10.62
N LEU A 778 -12.71 30.24 10.60
CA LEU A 778 -13.54 31.06 9.70
C LEU A 778 -13.22 30.83 8.20
N PRO A 779 -11.96 30.92 7.73
CA PRO A 779 -11.63 30.64 6.33
C PRO A 779 -11.60 29.15 5.95
N SER A 780 -11.60 28.23 6.94
CA SER A 780 -11.24 26.82 6.70
C SER A 780 -12.26 25.76 7.13
N PHE A 781 -13.25 26.12 7.96
CA PHE A 781 -14.18 25.24 8.72
C PHE A 781 -13.65 24.83 10.11
N GLU A 782 -14.55 24.74 11.10
CA GLU A 782 -14.24 24.44 12.52
C GLU A 782 -14.00 22.94 12.74
N LEU A 783 -13.02 22.40 12.02
CA LEU A 783 -12.42 21.08 12.22
C LEU A 783 -10.90 21.25 12.32
N VAL A 784 -10.28 20.50 13.24
CA VAL A 784 -8.85 20.63 13.53
C VAL A 784 -8.00 20.40 12.28
N GLU A 785 -8.25 19.32 11.53
CA GLU A 785 -7.56 19.05 10.26
C GLU A 785 -7.69 20.20 9.26
N CYS A 786 -8.88 20.79 9.11
CA CYS A 786 -9.09 21.92 8.21
C CYS A 786 -8.27 23.16 8.63
N THR A 787 -8.24 23.46 9.94
CA THR A 787 -7.49 24.60 10.46
C THR A 787 -5.98 24.42 10.33
N VAL A 788 -5.47 23.20 10.55
CA VAL A 788 -4.07 22.82 10.33
C VAL A 788 -3.73 22.93 8.84
N ALA A 789 -4.56 22.36 7.97
CA ALA A 789 -4.37 22.40 6.53
C ALA A 789 -4.29 23.82 5.98
N HIS A 790 -5.19 24.70 6.42
CA HIS A 790 -5.21 26.09 6.00
C HIS A 790 -4.01 26.89 6.56
N ALA A 791 -3.62 26.65 7.82
CA ALA A 791 -2.42 27.26 8.41
C ALA A 791 -1.14 26.91 7.64
N GLN A 792 -0.94 25.63 7.32
CA GLN A 792 0.23 25.19 6.55
C GLN A 792 0.20 25.70 5.10
N ASP A 793 -0.98 25.77 4.48
CA ASP A 793 -1.14 26.35 3.15
C ASP A 793 -0.84 27.85 3.11
N LEU A 794 -1.34 28.59 4.09
CA LEU A 794 -1.08 30.02 4.23
C LEU A 794 0.42 30.31 4.43
N ALA A 795 1.10 29.54 5.30
CA ALA A 795 2.55 29.65 5.48
C ALA A 795 3.29 29.46 4.15
N ARG A 796 3.01 28.36 3.42
CA ARG A 796 3.66 28.06 2.14
C ARG A 796 3.46 29.15 1.08
N ARG A 797 2.27 29.75 1.01
CA ARG A 797 1.94 30.74 -0.02
C ARG A 797 2.59 32.11 0.23
N HIS A 798 2.73 32.51 1.48
CA HIS A 798 3.09 33.90 1.83
C HIS A 798 4.44 34.05 2.55
N PHE A 799 5.01 32.95 3.04
CA PHE A 799 6.25 32.95 3.81
C PHE A 799 7.22 31.89 3.24
N PRO A 800 7.93 32.21 2.14
CA PRO A 800 8.89 31.27 1.55
C PRO A 800 10.09 31.04 2.49
N PRO A 801 10.70 29.85 2.46
CA PRO A 801 11.86 29.52 3.29
C PRO A 801 13.06 30.47 3.06
N VAL A 802 13.79 30.77 4.13
CA VAL A 802 15.03 31.58 4.09
C VAL A 802 16.17 30.73 3.51
N ASP A 803 16.97 31.28 2.58
CA ASP A 803 18.07 30.55 1.91
C ASP A 803 18.94 29.73 2.89
N GLY A 804 18.96 28.41 2.69
CA GLY A 804 19.69 27.46 3.54
C GLY A 804 18.81 26.65 4.51
N THR A 805 17.52 26.97 4.67
CA THR A 805 16.56 26.11 5.40
C THR A 805 15.90 25.13 4.42
N ARG A 806 16.18 23.82 4.58
CA ARG A 806 15.48 22.78 3.82
C ARG A 806 14.08 22.60 4.39
N THR A 807 13.05 22.99 3.65
CA THR A 807 11.70 22.43 3.86
C THR A 807 11.70 20.97 3.39
N PRO A 808 11.05 20.03 4.11
CA PRO A 808 10.70 18.74 3.53
C PRO A 808 9.77 19.00 2.35
N THR A 809 10.18 18.65 1.13
CA THR A 809 9.35 18.75 -0.06
C THR A 809 8.18 17.79 0.08
N ALA A 810 6.98 18.34 0.23
CA ALA A 810 5.76 17.65 -0.17
C ALA A 810 5.89 17.30 -1.67
N ALA A 811 5.59 16.06 -2.02
CA ALA A 811 5.65 15.55 -3.38
C ALA A 811 4.87 16.47 -4.34
N THR A 812 5.59 17.21 -5.17
CA THR A 812 5.02 17.98 -6.28
C THR A 812 4.63 17.01 -7.40
N ALA A 813 3.36 17.05 -7.81
CA ALA A 813 2.90 16.42 -9.04
C ALA A 813 3.63 17.04 -10.24
N PRO A 814 4.05 16.26 -11.25
CA PRO A 814 4.74 16.80 -12.41
C PRO A 814 3.80 17.61 -13.30
N GLU A 815 4.21 18.84 -13.66
CA GLU A 815 3.58 19.67 -14.68
C GLU A 815 3.51 18.91 -16.02
N ARG A 816 2.30 18.69 -16.54
CA ARG A 816 2.08 18.13 -17.87
C ARG A 816 2.17 19.24 -18.92
N SER A 817 3.13 19.12 -19.84
CA SER A 817 3.19 19.93 -21.06
C SER A 817 1.98 19.62 -21.96
N ALA A 818 1.19 20.64 -22.30
CA ALA A 818 -0.03 20.51 -23.08
C ALA A 818 0.25 20.47 -24.59
N VAL A 819 0.01 19.33 -25.24
CA VAL A 819 -0.21 19.24 -26.69
C VAL A 819 -1.72 19.36 -26.91
N THR A 820 -2.16 20.40 -27.61
CA THR A 820 -3.57 20.71 -27.89
C THR A 820 -4.21 19.68 -28.83
N ALA A 821 -5.43 19.23 -28.50
CA ALA A 821 -6.24 18.34 -29.34
C ALA A 821 -6.67 19.05 -30.65
N PRO A 822 -6.81 18.33 -31.78
CA PRO A 822 -7.35 18.91 -33.01
C PRO A 822 -8.84 19.25 -32.81
N GLY A 823 -9.21 20.51 -33.04
CA GLY A 823 -10.59 20.98 -32.88
C GLY A 823 -11.58 20.25 -33.80
N LEU A 824 -12.82 20.05 -33.33
CA LEU A 824 -13.92 19.46 -34.08
C LEU A 824 -14.09 20.18 -35.44
N GLY A 825 -13.56 19.58 -36.51
CA GLY A 825 -13.65 20.10 -37.88
C GLY A 825 -12.39 19.95 -38.74
N ALA A 826 -11.22 19.65 -38.17
CA ALA A 826 -10.01 19.37 -38.94
C ALA A 826 -9.91 17.87 -39.30
N ARG A 827 -9.58 17.54 -40.56
CA ARG A 827 -9.29 16.15 -40.97
C ARG A 827 -8.04 15.65 -40.24
N LEU A 828 -8.15 14.52 -39.54
CA LEU A 828 -7.04 13.82 -38.91
C LEU A 828 -6.05 13.35 -39.99
N THR A 829 -4.77 13.73 -39.91
CA THR A 829 -3.74 13.32 -40.88
C THR A 829 -2.85 12.23 -40.30
N VAL A 830 -2.29 11.36 -41.15
CA VAL A 830 -1.36 10.29 -40.73
C VAL A 830 -0.19 10.87 -39.92
N ASP A 831 0.36 12.02 -40.34
CA ASP A 831 1.49 12.65 -39.67
C ASP A 831 1.10 13.17 -38.27
N ALA A 832 -0.10 13.72 -38.09
CA ALA A 832 -0.56 14.17 -36.77
C ALA A 832 -0.74 13.02 -35.78
N VAL A 833 -1.27 11.88 -36.24
CA VAL A 833 -1.41 10.68 -35.39
C VAL A 833 -0.04 10.06 -35.10
N ARG A 834 0.87 10.03 -36.09
CA ARG A 834 2.25 9.55 -35.92
C ARG A 834 2.98 10.40 -34.89
N ASP A 835 2.95 11.72 -35.01
CA ASP A 835 3.64 12.63 -34.09
C ASP A 835 3.09 12.52 -32.66
N TRP A 836 1.76 12.36 -32.54
CA TRP A 836 1.14 12.10 -31.24
C TRP A 836 1.62 10.77 -30.66
N LEU A 837 1.62 9.68 -31.43
CA LEU A 837 2.07 8.36 -30.99
C LEU A 837 3.56 8.40 -30.62
N VAL A 838 4.43 8.97 -31.44
CA VAL A 838 5.86 9.12 -31.16
C VAL A 838 6.07 9.91 -29.87
N THR A 839 5.37 11.04 -29.68
CA THR A 839 5.52 11.87 -28.49
C THR A 839 5.09 11.15 -27.22
N ASN A 840 3.93 10.47 -27.27
CA ASN A 840 3.36 9.83 -26.08
C ASN A 840 4.05 8.49 -25.77
N ILE A 841 4.48 7.74 -26.78
CA ILE A 841 5.30 6.53 -26.61
C ILE A 841 6.69 6.90 -26.10
N ALA A 842 7.31 7.96 -26.61
CA ALA A 842 8.61 8.43 -26.14
C ALA A 842 8.55 8.90 -24.69
N ALA A 843 7.47 9.59 -24.30
CA ALA A 843 7.22 9.99 -22.92
C ALA A 843 7.00 8.78 -21.99
N GLU A 844 6.25 7.78 -22.46
CA GLU A 844 6.01 6.53 -21.71
C GLU A 844 7.30 5.73 -21.50
N LEU A 845 8.13 5.64 -22.54
CA LEU A 845 9.42 4.93 -22.52
C LEU A 845 10.58 5.78 -21.96
N ARG A 846 10.34 7.06 -21.65
CA ARG A 846 11.34 8.08 -21.26
C ARG A 846 12.54 8.15 -22.21
N LEU A 847 12.28 7.99 -23.51
CA LEU A 847 13.26 8.13 -24.58
C LEU A 847 13.09 9.48 -25.28
N PRO A 848 14.14 10.06 -25.90
CA PRO A 848 13.96 11.18 -26.81
C PRO A 848 13.07 10.77 -27.98
N ALA A 849 12.08 11.58 -28.36
CA ALA A 849 11.18 11.29 -29.50
C ALA A 849 11.93 10.97 -30.81
N THR A 850 13.12 11.53 -31.00
CA THR A 850 14.02 11.29 -32.14
C THR A 850 14.67 9.90 -32.17
N SER A 851 14.57 9.14 -31.07
CA SER A 851 15.16 7.79 -30.94
C SER A 851 14.17 6.65 -31.22
N LEU A 852 12.88 6.97 -31.45
CA LEU A 852 11.88 5.99 -31.86
C LEU A 852 11.89 5.82 -33.38
N ASP A 853 12.14 4.60 -33.83
CA ASP A 853 11.91 4.17 -35.21
C ASP A 853 10.43 3.79 -35.39
N THR A 854 9.70 4.57 -36.19
CA THR A 854 8.25 4.42 -36.39
C THR A 854 7.85 3.18 -37.20
N ALA A 855 8.81 2.59 -37.93
CA ALA A 855 8.62 1.36 -38.69
C ALA A 855 8.93 0.10 -37.88
N ARG A 856 9.51 0.25 -36.67
CA ARG A 856 9.87 -0.87 -35.79
C ARG A 856 8.65 -1.36 -34.98
N PRO A 857 8.50 -2.68 -34.74
CA PRO A 857 7.44 -3.21 -33.90
C PRO A 857 7.48 -2.66 -32.46
N LEU A 858 6.33 -2.30 -31.93
CA LEU A 858 6.13 -1.72 -30.59
C LEU A 858 6.55 -2.67 -29.47
N GLU A 859 6.41 -3.99 -29.70
CA GLU A 859 6.82 -5.05 -28.76
C GLU A 859 8.33 -5.03 -28.47
N GLU A 860 9.15 -4.61 -29.45
CA GLU A 860 10.61 -4.53 -29.29
C GLU A 860 11.06 -3.34 -28.42
N TYR A 861 10.16 -2.39 -28.16
CA TYR A 861 10.40 -1.29 -27.21
C TYR A 861 10.00 -1.65 -25.77
N ALA A 862 9.58 -2.89 -25.52
CA ALA A 862 9.19 -3.41 -24.20
C ALA A 862 8.06 -2.60 -23.53
N LEU A 863 7.06 -2.16 -24.30
CA LEU A 863 5.83 -1.56 -23.76
C LEU A 863 5.00 -2.64 -23.03
N GLU A 864 4.79 -2.49 -21.72
CA GLU A 864 3.95 -3.41 -20.92
C GLU A 864 2.45 -3.21 -21.22
N SER A 865 1.61 -4.23 -21.00
CA SER A 865 0.16 -4.20 -21.29
C SER A 865 -0.59 -3.06 -20.59
N LEU A 866 -0.12 -2.61 -19.42
CA LEU A 866 -0.66 -1.47 -18.67
C LEU A 866 -0.31 -0.12 -19.32
N SER A 867 0.91 0.01 -19.87
CA SER A 867 1.34 1.17 -20.66
C SER A 867 0.63 1.23 -22.01
N VAL A 868 0.37 0.08 -22.64
CA VAL A 868 -0.45 0.00 -23.86
C VAL A 868 -1.90 0.43 -23.58
N ALA A 869 -2.50 -0.01 -22.47
CA ALA A 869 -3.84 0.40 -22.06
C ALA A 869 -3.92 1.90 -21.72
N ALA A 870 -2.93 2.45 -21.01
CA ALA A 870 -2.86 3.88 -20.70
C ALA A 870 -2.61 4.74 -21.96
N LEU A 871 -1.75 4.28 -22.88
CA LEU A 871 -1.50 4.92 -24.16
C LEU A 871 -2.77 4.89 -25.04
N GLN A 872 -3.50 3.78 -25.05
CA GLN A 872 -4.75 3.62 -25.78
C GLN A 872 -5.88 4.47 -25.19
N ALA A 873 -5.96 4.59 -23.87
CA ALA A 873 -6.93 5.48 -23.21
C ALA A 873 -6.65 6.94 -23.58
N ARG A 874 -5.38 7.38 -23.48
CA ARG A 874 -4.96 8.73 -23.90
C ARG A 874 -5.19 8.99 -25.38
N LEU A 875 -4.99 7.99 -26.23
CA LEU A 875 -5.23 8.10 -27.68
C LEU A 875 -6.72 8.16 -27.99
N SER A 876 -7.55 7.38 -27.28
CA SER A 876 -9.01 7.41 -27.41
C SER A 876 -9.58 8.77 -26.96
N ASP A 877 -9.06 9.32 -25.85
CA ASP A 877 -9.40 10.66 -25.37
C ASP A 877 -8.98 11.75 -26.37
N TRP A 878 -7.78 11.63 -26.96
CA TRP A 878 -7.27 12.58 -27.93
C TRP A 878 -8.03 12.54 -29.27
N LEU A 879 -8.44 11.35 -29.72
CA LEU A 879 -9.22 11.16 -30.95
C LEU A 879 -10.73 11.43 -30.76
N GLY A 880 -11.22 11.43 -29.52
CA GLY A 880 -12.63 11.64 -29.19
C GLY A 880 -13.53 10.45 -29.48
N TYR A 881 -12.97 9.25 -29.69
CA TYR A 881 -13.71 8.00 -29.85
C TYR A 881 -12.91 6.80 -29.33
N ARG A 882 -13.61 5.73 -28.94
CA ARG A 882 -13.00 4.53 -28.34
C ARG A 882 -12.25 3.70 -29.39
N ILE A 883 -11.00 3.37 -29.12
CA ILE A 883 -10.17 2.49 -29.95
C ILE A 883 -10.22 1.05 -29.42
N PRO A 884 -10.30 0.00 -30.28
CA PRO A 884 -10.29 -1.40 -29.84
C PRO A 884 -8.99 -1.82 -29.13
N HIS A 885 -9.10 -2.68 -28.11
CA HIS A 885 -7.97 -3.21 -27.31
C HIS A 885 -6.90 -3.96 -28.14
N ALA A 886 -7.26 -4.42 -29.34
CA ALA A 886 -6.35 -5.14 -30.22
C ALA A 886 -5.51 -4.23 -31.14
N LEU A 887 -5.73 -2.91 -31.18
CA LEU A 887 -5.12 -2.03 -32.19
C LEU A 887 -3.59 -2.20 -32.31
N PHE A 888 -2.87 -2.12 -31.19
CA PHE A 888 -1.41 -2.23 -31.19
C PHE A 888 -0.89 -3.66 -31.32
N MET A 889 -1.77 -4.67 -31.18
CA MET A 889 -1.47 -6.09 -31.41
C MET A 889 -1.66 -6.48 -32.87
N GLU A 890 -2.65 -5.87 -33.53
CA GLU A 890 -2.96 -6.11 -34.96
C GLU A 890 -2.13 -5.23 -35.88
N LEU A 891 -1.72 -4.04 -35.41
CA LEU A 891 -0.90 -3.06 -36.13
C LEU A 891 0.37 -2.79 -35.33
N PRO A 892 1.37 -3.68 -35.41
CA PRO A 892 2.50 -3.69 -34.49
C PRO A 892 3.44 -2.49 -34.61
N THR A 893 3.30 -1.57 -35.58
CA THR A 893 4.19 -0.40 -35.73
C THR A 893 3.44 0.93 -35.62
N ILE A 894 4.15 1.99 -35.19
CA ILE A 894 3.59 3.35 -35.08
C ILE A 894 3.05 3.83 -36.45
N ASP A 895 3.77 3.51 -37.52
CA ASP A 895 3.40 3.85 -38.90
C ASP A 895 2.12 3.14 -39.38
N GLN A 896 1.90 1.90 -38.97
CA GLN A 896 0.70 1.13 -39.30
C GLN A 896 -0.51 1.63 -38.51
N ALA A 897 -0.36 1.85 -37.21
CA ALA A 897 -1.42 2.40 -36.37
C ALA A 897 -1.82 3.82 -36.79
N ALA A 898 -0.86 4.70 -37.12
CA ALA A 898 -1.13 6.06 -37.57
C ALA A 898 -1.90 6.12 -38.89
N ARG A 899 -1.55 5.25 -39.86
CA ARG A 899 -2.29 5.17 -41.14
C ARG A 899 -3.72 4.67 -40.94
N HIS A 900 -3.90 3.64 -40.14
CA HIS A 900 -5.22 3.06 -39.89
C HIS A 900 -6.17 4.05 -39.18
N LEU A 901 -5.65 4.81 -38.20
CA LEU A 901 -6.45 5.76 -37.43
C LEU A 901 -6.79 7.05 -38.20
N ALA A 902 -5.94 7.47 -39.14
CA ALA A 902 -6.18 8.66 -39.96
C ALA A 902 -7.04 8.38 -41.20
N GLU A 903 -7.01 7.15 -41.74
CA GLU A 903 -7.70 6.77 -42.97
C GLU A 903 -8.48 5.44 -42.80
N PRO A 904 -9.54 5.40 -41.98
CA PRO A 904 -10.28 4.17 -41.67
C PRO A 904 -10.97 3.51 -42.88
N ASP A 905 -11.18 4.26 -43.98
CA ASP A 905 -11.87 3.80 -45.20
C ASP A 905 -10.93 3.56 -46.40
N ALA A 906 -9.60 3.61 -46.22
CA ALA A 906 -8.67 3.37 -47.32
C ALA A 906 -8.63 1.87 -47.68
N PRO A 907 -8.99 1.46 -48.91
CA PRO A 907 -8.83 0.07 -49.32
C PRO A 907 -7.36 -0.30 -49.31
N THR A 908 -6.98 -1.32 -48.54
CA THR A 908 -5.65 -1.94 -48.57
C THR A 908 -5.38 -2.46 -49.99
N SER A 909 -4.78 -1.59 -50.80
CA SER A 909 -4.36 -1.86 -52.16
C SER A 909 -2.99 -2.54 -52.13
N THR A 910 -2.99 -3.85 -51.96
CA THR A 910 -2.01 -4.66 -52.70
C THR A 910 -2.60 -4.90 -54.08
N GLY A 911 -2.03 -4.26 -55.10
CA GLY A 911 -2.47 -4.43 -56.48
C GLY A 911 -2.26 -5.88 -56.94
N GLY A 912 -3.30 -6.50 -57.51
CA GLY A 912 -3.17 -7.83 -58.12
C GLY A 912 -4.44 -8.62 -58.46
N THR A 913 -5.46 -7.96 -59.04
CA THR A 913 -6.56 -8.54 -59.87
C THR A 913 -7.50 -9.60 -59.29
N ALA A 914 -8.79 -9.23 -59.28
CA ALA A 914 -9.97 -10.03 -58.97
C ALA A 914 -10.17 -11.25 -59.87
N SER A 915 -10.65 -12.36 -59.30
CA SER A 915 -11.78 -13.13 -59.84
C SER A 915 -12.28 -14.19 -58.87
N THR A 916 -13.50 -13.93 -58.37
CA THR A 916 -14.63 -14.85 -58.08
C THR A 916 -14.53 -16.04 -57.10
N ARG A 917 -15.59 -16.06 -56.27
CA ARG A 917 -16.30 -17.18 -55.60
C ARG A 917 -15.66 -17.75 -54.33
N GLN A 918 -16.28 -17.54 -53.17
CA GLN A 918 -17.45 -18.24 -52.60
C GLN A 918 -17.02 -19.50 -51.82
N GLU A 919 -17.55 -19.60 -50.60
CA GLU A 919 -17.70 -20.79 -49.74
C GLU A 919 -16.54 -21.27 -48.83
N ALA A 920 -16.80 -21.11 -47.53
CA ALA A 920 -16.68 -22.06 -46.42
C ALA A 920 -15.76 -23.29 -46.57
N ALA A 921 -14.80 -23.42 -45.64
CA ALA A 921 -14.69 -24.52 -44.66
C ALA A 921 -13.28 -24.57 -44.04
N MET A 922 -13.22 -24.95 -42.76
CA MET A 922 -12.02 -25.48 -42.10
C MET A 922 -11.40 -26.61 -42.93
N ASP A 923 -10.07 -26.70 -43.01
CA ASP A 923 -9.34 -27.83 -42.43
C ASP A 923 -7.81 -27.63 -42.44
N THR A 924 -7.23 -28.23 -41.42
CA THR A 924 -5.86 -28.65 -41.17
C THR A 924 -5.07 -29.05 -42.44
N THR A 925 -3.76 -28.87 -42.47
CA THR A 925 -2.87 -29.97 -42.07
C THR A 925 -1.46 -29.47 -41.84
N ARG A 926 -1.01 -29.66 -40.60
CA ARG A 926 0.39 -29.99 -40.31
C ARG A 926 0.80 -31.17 -41.20
N PRO A 927 2.02 -31.24 -41.75
CA PRO A 927 2.40 -32.41 -42.53
C PRO A 927 2.57 -33.63 -41.62
N ALA A 928 1.75 -34.64 -41.86
CA ALA A 928 2.20 -35.99 -42.22
C ALA A 928 1.31 -36.50 -43.38
N PRO A 929 1.66 -37.61 -44.03
CA PRO A 929 2.00 -37.71 -45.45
C PRO A 929 0.94 -37.25 -46.49
N ARG A 930 1.44 -36.82 -47.67
CA ARG A 930 0.77 -36.20 -48.83
C ARG A 930 -0.42 -36.93 -49.50
N ARG A 931 -1.18 -37.83 -48.84
CA ARG A 931 -2.26 -38.59 -49.52
C ARG A 931 -3.58 -38.86 -48.75
N MET A 932 -3.85 -38.33 -47.55
CA MET A 932 -5.21 -38.42 -46.92
C MET A 932 -5.52 -37.22 -45.99
N LEU A 933 -6.75 -36.68 -46.03
CA LEU A 933 -7.31 -35.62 -45.16
C LEU A 933 -8.22 -36.19 -44.05
N PRO A 934 -8.33 -35.54 -42.86
CA PRO A 934 -9.37 -35.84 -41.90
C PRO A 934 -10.73 -35.29 -42.37
N LEU A 935 -11.77 -36.12 -42.32
CA LEU A 935 -13.07 -35.79 -42.91
C LEU A 935 -14.06 -35.09 -41.97
N ASN A 936 -13.69 -34.78 -40.71
CA ASN A 936 -14.49 -33.96 -39.78
C ASN A 936 -13.60 -33.38 -38.65
N PRO A 937 -13.59 -32.04 -38.42
CA PRO A 937 -12.91 -31.44 -37.27
C PRO A 937 -13.67 -31.68 -35.95
N PRO A 938 -13.01 -31.63 -34.77
CA PRO A 938 -13.65 -31.88 -33.48
C PRO A 938 -14.71 -30.81 -33.15
N VAL A 939 -15.93 -31.26 -32.82
CA VAL A 939 -17.07 -30.40 -32.46
C VAL A 939 -16.76 -29.60 -31.18
N PRO A 940 -17.01 -28.27 -31.16
CA PRO A 940 -16.79 -27.41 -30.00
C PRO A 940 -17.48 -27.90 -28.72
N PHE A 941 -16.91 -27.54 -27.58
CA PHE A 941 -17.52 -27.73 -26.26
C PHE A 941 -17.89 -26.37 -25.65
N PHE A 942 -19.17 -26.17 -25.36
CA PHE A 942 -19.69 -24.94 -24.77
C PHE A 942 -20.00 -25.16 -23.30
N CYS A 943 -19.48 -24.31 -22.43
CA CYS A 943 -19.57 -24.50 -20.98
C CYS A 943 -20.11 -23.25 -20.26
N ALA A 944 -20.74 -23.43 -19.10
CA ALA A 944 -21.11 -22.32 -18.21
C ALA A 944 -20.44 -22.41 -16.83
N GLY A 945 -20.10 -21.26 -16.26
CA GLY A 945 -19.51 -21.12 -14.93
C GLY A 945 -20.49 -21.35 -13.78
N GLY A 946 -20.00 -21.23 -12.54
CA GLY A 946 -20.83 -21.41 -11.35
C GLY A 946 -21.57 -20.12 -10.98
N LEU A 947 -22.32 -20.16 -9.88
CA LEU A 947 -23.17 -19.04 -9.42
C LEU A 947 -22.40 -17.76 -9.08
N GLY A 948 -21.07 -17.83 -8.91
CA GLY A 948 -20.19 -16.67 -8.74
C GLY A 948 -19.93 -15.85 -10.01
N GLY A 949 -20.66 -16.10 -11.11
CA GLY A 949 -20.65 -15.27 -12.31
C GLY A 949 -19.51 -15.53 -13.29
N SER A 950 -18.26 -15.64 -12.83
CA SER A 950 -17.10 -15.81 -13.71
C SER A 950 -16.90 -17.27 -14.15
N ALA A 951 -16.64 -17.48 -15.45
CA ALA A 951 -16.32 -18.79 -16.01
C ALA A 951 -14.81 -19.04 -16.19
N ARG A 952 -13.96 -18.08 -15.82
CA ARG A 952 -12.51 -18.09 -16.15
C ARG A 952 -11.73 -19.26 -15.56
N TYR A 953 -12.16 -19.80 -14.42
CA TYR A 953 -11.49 -20.96 -13.81
C TYR A 953 -11.59 -22.24 -14.65
N LEU A 954 -12.54 -22.32 -15.59
CA LEU A 954 -12.70 -23.46 -16.51
C LEU A 954 -11.62 -23.50 -17.61
N ALA A 955 -10.77 -22.47 -17.73
CA ALA A 955 -9.65 -22.46 -18.67
C ALA A 955 -8.62 -23.56 -18.38
N SER A 956 -8.52 -24.06 -17.14
CA SER A 956 -7.68 -25.22 -16.81
C SER A 956 -8.22 -26.51 -17.43
N LEU A 957 -9.54 -26.70 -17.42
CA LEU A 957 -10.21 -27.82 -18.09
C LEU A 957 -9.99 -27.77 -19.60
N ALA A 958 -10.23 -26.61 -20.22
CA ALA A 958 -10.02 -26.43 -21.65
C ALA A 958 -8.59 -26.81 -22.09
N ARG A 959 -7.58 -26.40 -21.30
CA ARG A 959 -6.17 -26.78 -21.55
C ARG A 959 -5.93 -28.28 -21.35
N ALA A 960 -6.49 -28.88 -20.32
CA ALA A 960 -6.32 -30.30 -20.02
C ALA A 960 -7.03 -31.23 -21.02
N LEU A 961 -8.05 -30.74 -21.73
CA LEU A 961 -8.70 -31.47 -22.80
C LEU A 961 -7.79 -31.72 -24.02
N GLY A 962 -6.72 -30.95 -24.23
CA GLY A 962 -5.51 -31.37 -24.98
C GLY A 962 -5.61 -31.67 -26.50
N ASP A 963 -6.81 -31.70 -27.08
CA ASP A 963 -7.05 -32.38 -28.37
C ASP A 963 -7.30 -31.42 -29.55
N GLY A 964 -7.04 -30.11 -29.39
CA GLY A 964 -7.35 -29.09 -30.41
C GLY A 964 -8.84 -28.78 -30.58
N ARG A 965 -9.70 -29.29 -29.68
CA ARG A 965 -11.14 -28.99 -29.64
C ARG A 965 -11.39 -27.55 -29.14
N PRO A 966 -12.13 -26.70 -29.88
CA PRO A 966 -12.53 -25.38 -29.39
C PRO A 966 -13.41 -25.49 -28.15
N CYS A 967 -13.10 -24.71 -27.11
CA CYS A 967 -13.88 -24.62 -25.89
C CYS A 967 -14.31 -23.16 -25.67
N TYR A 968 -15.60 -22.95 -25.42
CA TYR A 968 -16.17 -21.64 -25.16
C TYR A 968 -16.88 -21.64 -23.82
N ALA A 969 -16.80 -20.55 -23.07
CA ALA A 969 -17.49 -20.42 -21.80
C ALA A 969 -18.34 -19.15 -21.75
N LEU A 970 -19.55 -19.25 -21.20
CA LEU A 970 -20.43 -18.12 -20.97
C LEU A 970 -20.14 -17.47 -19.61
N GLU A 971 -19.93 -16.16 -19.59
CA GLU A 971 -20.02 -15.34 -18.37
C GLU A 971 -21.47 -14.91 -18.16
N ILE A 972 -21.96 -14.96 -16.92
CA ILE A 972 -23.36 -14.67 -16.63
C ILE A 972 -23.64 -13.18 -16.92
N PRO A 973 -24.73 -12.85 -17.65
CA PRO A 973 -25.17 -11.48 -17.88
C PRO A 973 -25.23 -10.63 -16.61
N GLY A 974 -24.70 -9.41 -16.69
CA GLY A 974 -24.67 -8.43 -15.60
C GLY A 974 -23.40 -8.41 -14.75
N LEU A 975 -22.48 -9.35 -14.94
CA LEU A 975 -21.22 -9.44 -14.16
C LEU A 975 -20.29 -8.22 -14.37
N ASP A 976 -20.21 -7.70 -15.59
CA ASP A 976 -19.38 -6.53 -15.93
C ASP A 976 -20.16 -5.20 -15.82
N GLY A 977 -21.46 -5.27 -15.50
CA GLY A 977 -22.36 -4.12 -15.38
C GLY A 977 -22.72 -3.45 -16.71
N THR A 978 -22.47 -4.10 -17.85
CA THR A 978 -22.89 -3.60 -19.17
C THR A 978 -24.37 -3.86 -19.47
N GLU A 979 -24.95 -4.83 -18.78
CA GLU A 979 -26.36 -5.21 -18.85
C GLU A 979 -26.90 -5.51 -17.44
N ASP A 980 -28.23 -5.56 -17.30
CA ASP A 980 -28.86 -5.90 -16.02
C ASP A 980 -28.79 -7.42 -15.75
N PRO A 981 -28.53 -7.86 -14.50
CA PRO A 981 -28.57 -9.27 -14.16
C PRO A 981 -29.93 -9.91 -14.41
N LEU A 982 -29.93 -11.12 -14.98
CA LEU A 982 -31.14 -11.91 -15.20
C LEU A 982 -31.42 -12.84 -14.02
N ASP A 983 -32.64 -12.81 -13.52
CA ASP A 983 -33.09 -13.60 -12.36
C ASP A 983 -34.06 -14.74 -12.71
N ASP A 984 -34.10 -15.12 -13.99
CA ASP A 984 -34.90 -16.21 -14.53
C ASP A 984 -34.03 -17.22 -15.32
N MET A 985 -34.17 -18.51 -15.02
CA MET A 985 -33.34 -19.56 -15.61
C MET A 985 -33.61 -19.77 -17.11
N PRO A 986 -34.87 -19.88 -17.59
CA PRO A 986 -35.17 -19.88 -19.02
C PRO A 986 -34.61 -18.67 -19.77
N ALA A 987 -34.73 -17.45 -19.23
CA ALA A 987 -34.14 -16.27 -19.86
C ALA A 987 -32.62 -16.39 -20.03
N LEU A 988 -31.92 -16.80 -18.97
CA LEU A 988 -30.47 -17.08 -19.02
C LEU A 988 -30.13 -18.17 -20.06
N ALA A 989 -30.92 -19.24 -20.10
CA ALA A 989 -30.73 -20.36 -21.02
C ALA A 989 -30.95 -19.96 -22.49
N ALA A 990 -31.88 -19.05 -22.76
CA ALA A 990 -32.09 -18.48 -24.07
C ALA A 990 -30.86 -17.69 -24.54
N VAL A 991 -30.30 -16.84 -23.68
CA VAL A 991 -29.04 -16.12 -23.98
C VAL A 991 -27.90 -17.11 -24.27
N PHE A 992 -27.77 -18.17 -23.45
CA PHE A 992 -26.73 -19.16 -23.69
C PHE A 992 -26.92 -19.90 -25.03
N ALA A 993 -28.15 -20.33 -25.33
CA ALA A 993 -28.48 -20.99 -26.59
C ALA A 993 -28.23 -20.07 -27.80
N ASP A 994 -28.55 -18.77 -27.69
CA ASP A 994 -28.32 -17.78 -28.75
C ASP A 994 -26.82 -17.59 -29.01
N GLU A 995 -25.98 -17.46 -27.98
CA GLU A 995 -24.54 -17.36 -28.12
C GLU A 995 -23.90 -18.64 -28.70
N VAL A 996 -24.40 -19.81 -28.30
CA VAL A 996 -23.99 -21.11 -28.87
C VAL A 996 -24.33 -21.15 -30.36
N GLN A 997 -25.53 -20.75 -30.77
CA GLN A 997 -25.93 -20.73 -32.18
C GLN A 997 -25.19 -19.67 -33.00
N ARG A 998 -24.79 -18.56 -32.37
CA ARG A 998 -23.97 -17.53 -33.02
C ARG A 998 -22.59 -18.07 -33.40
N ILE A 999 -22.02 -18.96 -32.59
CA ILE A 999 -20.71 -19.58 -32.83
C ILE A 999 -20.85 -20.82 -33.72
N GLN A 1000 -21.86 -21.66 -33.47
CA GLN A 1000 -22.15 -22.87 -34.22
C GLN A 1000 -23.65 -22.88 -34.60
N PRO A 1001 -24.01 -22.46 -35.83
CA PRO A 1001 -25.42 -22.29 -36.22
C PRO A 1001 -26.29 -23.55 -36.14
N HIS A 1002 -25.70 -24.74 -36.33
CA HIS A 1002 -26.41 -26.01 -36.30
C HIS A 1002 -25.68 -27.09 -35.47
N GLY A 1003 -26.45 -27.94 -34.81
CA GLY A 1003 -25.96 -29.08 -34.03
C GLY A 1003 -25.35 -30.19 -34.90
N PRO A 1004 -24.70 -31.20 -34.29
CA PRO A 1004 -24.79 -31.56 -32.88
C PRO A 1004 -24.00 -30.64 -31.94
N TYR A 1005 -24.59 -30.28 -30.79
CA TYR A 1005 -23.93 -29.50 -29.73
C TYR A 1005 -23.42 -30.38 -28.60
N HIS A 1006 -22.28 -29.98 -28.00
CA HIS A 1006 -21.84 -30.44 -26.69
C HIS A 1006 -21.88 -29.29 -25.70
N LEU A 1007 -22.70 -29.44 -24.68
CA LEU A 1007 -22.90 -28.43 -23.64
C LEU A 1007 -22.41 -28.97 -22.30
N GLY A 1008 -22.03 -28.09 -21.40
CA GLY A 1008 -21.73 -28.47 -20.03
C GLY A 1008 -21.69 -27.29 -19.09
N GLY A 1009 -21.53 -27.57 -17.80
CA GLY A 1009 -21.43 -26.50 -16.83
C GLY A 1009 -21.17 -27.01 -15.43
N HIS A 1010 -20.58 -26.15 -14.60
CA HIS A 1010 -20.25 -26.45 -13.22
C HIS A 1010 -21.26 -25.82 -12.26
N SER A 1011 -21.72 -26.59 -11.27
CA SER A 1011 -22.66 -26.11 -10.26
C SER A 1011 -23.92 -25.53 -10.95
N PHE A 1012 -24.33 -24.31 -10.62
CA PHE A 1012 -25.38 -23.54 -11.32
C PHE A 1012 -25.27 -23.58 -12.85
N GLY A 1013 -24.06 -23.48 -13.41
CA GLY A 1013 -23.84 -23.51 -14.86
C GLY A 1013 -24.27 -24.82 -15.51
N GLY A 1014 -24.29 -25.93 -14.76
CA GLY A 1014 -24.80 -27.19 -15.29
C GLY A 1014 -26.32 -27.17 -15.49
N MET A 1015 -27.07 -26.52 -14.59
CA MET A 1015 -28.51 -26.31 -14.77
C MET A 1015 -28.78 -25.43 -15.98
N LEU A 1016 -28.01 -24.35 -16.11
CA LEU A 1016 -28.07 -23.45 -17.25
C LEU A 1016 -27.75 -24.17 -18.57
N ALA A 1017 -26.74 -25.04 -18.59
CA ALA A 1017 -26.38 -25.84 -19.76
C ALA A 1017 -27.45 -26.88 -20.13
N TYR A 1018 -28.09 -27.50 -19.14
CA TYR A 1018 -29.22 -28.40 -19.35
C TYR A 1018 -30.42 -27.68 -19.96
N GLU A 1019 -30.81 -26.54 -19.41
CA GLU A 1019 -31.95 -25.76 -19.94
C GLU A 1019 -31.64 -25.18 -21.32
N ALA A 1020 -30.42 -24.70 -21.56
CA ALA A 1020 -30.00 -24.24 -22.89
C ALA A 1020 -30.03 -25.38 -23.92
N ALA A 1021 -29.65 -26.59 -23.52
CA ALA A 1021 -29.79 -27.78 -24.37
C ALA A 1021 -31.25 -28.08 -24.72
N ARG A 1022 -32.18 -27.91 -23.78
CA ARG A 1022 -33.62 -28.06 -24.02
C ARG A 1022 -34.14 -27.00 -24.99
N HIS A 1023 -33.77 -25.74 -24.80
CA HIS A 1023 -34.10 -24.67 -25.74
C HIS A 1023 -33.59 -24.98 -27.16
N LEU A 1024 -32.36 -25.49 -27.30
CA LEU A 1024 -31.84 -25.91 -28.60
C LEU A 1024 -32.63 -27.08 -29.20
N ARG A 1025 -33.05 -28.07 -28.38
CA ARG A 1025 -33.93 -29.16 -28.83
C ARG A 1025 -35.29 -28.67 -29.29
N GLU A 1026 -35.90 -27.75 -28.57
CA GLU A 1026 -37.18 -27.12 -28.93
C GLU A 1026 -37.08 -26.29 -30.22
N ARG A 1027 -35.91 -25.69 -30.47
CA ARG A 1027 -35.57 -25.04 -31.75
C ARG A 1027 -35.30 -26.02 -32.89
N GLY A 1028 -35.41 -27.34 -32.66
CA GLY A 1028 -35.22 -28.39 -33.65
C GLY A 1028 -33.76 -28.81 -33.88
N GLU A 1029 -32.83 -28.31 -33.07
CA GLU A 1029 -31.42 -28.64 -33.18
C GLU A 1029 -31.05 -29.96 -32.50
N LYS A 1030 -29.89 -30.53 -32.87
CA LYS A 1030 -29.37 -31.74 -32.24
C LYS A 1030 -28.43 -31.38 -31.08
N VAL A 1031 -28.67 -31.93 -29.89
CA VAL A 1031 -27.73 -31.87 -28.76
C VAL A 1031 -27.23 -33.27 -28.45
N HIS A 1032 -25.92 -33.46 -28.53
CA HIS A 1032 -25.31 -34.77 -28.40
C HIS A 1032 -25.05 -35.18 -26.95
N ARG A 1033 -24.58 -34.24 -26.14
CA ARG A 1033 -24.27 -34.48 -24.73
C ARG A 1033 -24.41 -33.21 -23.91
N VAL A 1034 -24.90 -33.36 -22.68
CA VAL A 1034 -24.78 -32.37 -21.62
C VAL A 1034 -23.86 -32.94 -20.54
N VAL A 1035 -22.77 -32.24 -20.20
CA VAL A 1035 -21.82 -32.66 -19.15
C VAL A 1035 -21.98 -31.74 -17.93
N LEU A 1036 -22.46 -32.31 -16.85
CA LEU A 1036 -22.67 -31.64 -15.57
C LEU A 1036 -21.47 -31.88 -14.66
N PHE A 1037 -20.84 -30.81 -14.18
CA PHE A 1037 -19.77 -30.90 -13.19
C PHE A 1037 -20.35 -30.56 -11.82
N ASP A 1038 -20.49 -31.58 -10.97
CA ASP A 1038 -21.05 -31.48 -9.63
C ASP A 1038 -22.25 -30.52 -9.50
N THR A 1039 -23.27 -30.75 -10.33
CA THR A 1039 -24.48 -29.91 -10.42
C THR A 1039 -25.60 -30.49 -9.57
N TYR A 1040 -26.37 -29.64 -8.89
CA TYR A 1040 -27.40 -30.03 -7.94
C TYR A 1040 -28.79 -29.55 -8.37
N VAL A 1041 -29.80 -30.40 -8.25
CA VAL A 1041 -31.21 -30.02 -8.44
C VAL A 1041 -31.71 -29.28 -7.20
N PRO A 1042 -32.44 -28.16 -7.33
CA PRO A 1042 -33.00 -27.43 -6.19
C PRO A 1042 -34.16 -28.21 -5.53
N LEU A 1043 -34.26 -28.13 -4.19
CA LEU A 1043 -35.33 -28.79 -3.42
C LEU A 1043 -36.63 -27.96 -3.47
N PRO A 1044 -37.80 -28.55 -3.82
CA PRO A 1044 -39.07 -27.84 -3.84
C PRO A 1044 -39.53 -27.38 -2.45
N GLY A 1045 -40.12 -26.17 -2.35
CA GLY A 1045 -40.99 -25.80 -1.22
C GLY A 1045 -40.56 -24.64 -0.32
N ARG A 1046 -39.52 -23.89 -0.67
CA ARG A 1046 -39.19 -22.59 -0.05
C ARG A 1046 -39.17 -21.49 -1.11
N GLY A 1047 -39.69 -20.30 -0.79
CA GLY A 1047 -39.68 -19.14 -1.69
C GLY A 1047 -38.28 -18.58 -1.90
N THR A 1048 -38.15 -17.55 -2.74
CA THR A 1048 -36.86 -16.87 -2.99
C THR A 1048 -36.32 -16.24 -1.70
N PRO A 1049 -35.02 -16.34 -1.43
CA PRO A 1049 -34.37 -15.60 -0.34
C PRO A 1049 -34.57 -14.08 -0.51
N ALA A 1050 -34.71 -13.34 0.59
CA ALA A 1050 -34.71 -11.88 0.55
C ALA A 1050 -33.33 -11.34 0.14
N ASP A 1051 -33.28 -10.23 -0.59
CA ASP A 1051 -32.03 -9.59 -0.99
C ASP A 1051 -31.32 -9.02 0.25
N ASP A 1052 -30.08 -9.48 0.44
CA ASP A 1052 -29.21 -9.15 1.56
C ASP A 1052 -27.78 -9.15 1.02
N ASP A 1053 -27.23 -7.94 0.83
CA ASP A 1053 -25.93 -7.72 0.21
C ASP A 1053 -24.80 -8.19 1.11
N LEU A 1054 -24.90 -7.95 2.42
CA LEU A 1054 -23.91 -8.38 3.40
C LEU A 1054 -23.84 -9.90 3.44
N ARG A 1055 -25.00 -10.54 3.47
CA ARG A 1055 -25.05 -12.00 3.47
C ARG A 1055 -24.53 -12.62 2.18
N ALA A 1056 -24.82 -12.00 1.04
CA ALA A 1056 -24.26 -12.40 -0.24
C ALA A 1056 -22.73 -12.30 -0.26
N ILE A 1057 -22.17 -11.21 0.29
CA ILE A 1057 -20.73 -11.03 0.43
C ILE A 1057 -20.11 -12.10 1.33
N GLU A 1058 -20.71 -12.38 2.49
CA GLU A 1058 -20.25 -13.43 3.42
C GLU A 1058 -20.18 -14.81 2.75
N GLU A 1059 -21.23 -15.19 2.02
CA GLU A 1059 -21.30 -16.48 1.32
C GLU A 1059 -20.26 -16.57 0.21
N LEU A 1060 -20.15 -15.54 -0.64
CA LEU A 1060 -19.14 -15.50 -1.71
C LEU A 1060 -17.73 -15.62 -1.14
N LEU A 1061 -17.43 -14.95 -0.03
CA LEU A 1061 -16.15 -15.04 0.67
C LEU A 1061 -15.91 -16.40 1.31
N ALA A 1062 -16.94 -17.00 1.92
CA ALA A 1062 -16.85 -18.33 2.50
C ALA A 1062 -16.54 -19.36 1.42
N LEU A 1063 -17.27 -19.32 0.30
CA LEU A 1063 -17.03 -20.18 -0.86
C LEU A 1063 -15.64 -19.98 -1.45
N ARG A 1064 -15.19 -18.73 -1.58
CA ARG A 1064 -13.83 -18.41 -2.06
C ARG A 1064 -12.75 -18.94 -1.13
N HIS A 1065 -12.93 -18.77 0.18
CA HIS A 1065 -11.98 -19.27 1.18
C HIS A 1065 -11.92 -20.80 1.20
N ILE A 1066 -13.07 -21.47 1.11
CA ILE A 1066 -13.13 -22.94 1.01
C ILE A 1066 -12.45 -23.41 -0.28
N ALA A 1067 -12.67 -22.72 -1.40
CA ALA A 1067 -11.96 -23.02 -2.65
C ALA A 1067 -10.44 -22.83 -2.52
N CYS A 1068 -9.99 -21.79 -1.84
CA CYS A 1068 -8.58 -21.57 -1.52
C CYS A 1068 -8.00 -22.69 -0.62
N LEU A 1069 -8.69 -23.05 0.47
CA LEU A 1069 -8.29 -24.15 1.36
C LEU A 1069 -8.25 -25.50 0.62
N ALA A 1070 -9.21 -25.74 -0.27
CA ALA A 1070 -9.25 -26.93 -1.11
C ALA A 1070 -8.09 -27.03 -2.12
N THR A 1071 -7.27 -25.97 -2.24
CA THR A 1071 -6.06 -25.92 -3.06
C THR A 1071 -4.78 -25.74 -2.24
N ASP A 1072 -4.85 -25.91 -0.91
CA ASP A 1072 -3.75 -25.70 0.06
C ASP A 1072 -3.08 -24.31 -0.02
N ARG A 1073 -3.82 -23.30 -0.50
CA ARG A 1073 -3.34 -21.93 -0.67
C ARG A 1073 -4.43 -20.93 -0.29
N CYS A 1074 -4.51 -20.56 0.99
CA CYS A 1074 -5.34 -19.44 1.41
C CYS A 1074 -4.59 -18.11 1.26
N SER A 1075 -4.87 -17.41 0.17
CA SER A 1075 -4.29 -16.09 -0.14
C SER A 1075 -5.37 -15.02 -0.34
N CYS A 1076 -6.60 -15.24 0.16
CA CYS A 1076 -7.70 -14.30 -0.06
C CYS A 1076 -7.47 -12.95 0.66
N GLY A 1077 -6.55 -12.85 1.62
CA GLY A 1077 -6.18 -11.58 2.25
C GLY A 1077 -7.26 -10.94 3.13
N VAL A 1078 -8.45 -11.54 3.22
CA VAL A 1078 -9.59 -11.07 4.04
C VAL A 1078 -9.44 -11.55 5.49
N ASP A 1079 -9.39 -10.58 6.41
CA ASP A 1079 -9.35 -10.74 7.85
C ASP A 1079 -10.78 -10.85 8.43
N ARG A 1080 -11.21 -12.06 8.74
CA ARG A 1080 -12.57 -12.33 9.28
C ARG A 1080 -12.84 -11.72 10.67
N SER A 1081 -11.82 -11.17 11.34
CA SER A 1081 -12.00 -10.48 12.61
C SER A 1081 -12.39 -9.01 12.45
N LYS A 1082 -12.26 -8.46 11.23
CA LYS A 1082 -12.63 -7.09 10.89
C LYS A 1082 -14.02 -7.04 10.22
N PRO A 1083 -14.81 -5.98 10.45
CA PRO A 1083 -16.09 -5.79 9.76
C PRO A 1083 -15.92 -5.76 8.23
N LEU A 1084 -16.91 -6.25 7.48
CA LEU A 1084 -16.83 -6.41 6.02
C LEU A 1084 -16.73 -5.07 5.28
N ASP A 1085 -17.34 -4.03 5.83
CA ASP A 1085 -17.26 -2.65 5.32
C ASP A 1085 -15.86 -2.05 5.43
N GLU A 1086 -14.97 -2.63 6.23
CA GLU A 1086 -13.57 -2.20 6.36
C GLU A 1086 -12.62 -2.89 5.38
N GLN A 1087 -13.12 -3.85 4.61
CA GLN A 1087 -12.31 -4.74 3.77
C GLN A 1087 -12.84 -4.85 2.34
N GLY A 1088 -13.69 -3.91 1.90
CA GLY A 1088 -14.35 -3.98 0.60
C GLY A 1088 -13.39 -4.20 -0.56
N GLU A 1089 -12.22 -3.54 -0.57
CA GLU A 1089 -11.22 -3.71 -1.63
C GLU A 1089 -10.59 -5.11 -1.61
N GLN A 1090 -10.16 -5.58 -0.43
CA GLN A 1090 -9.56 -6.91 -0.25
C GLN A 1090 -10.58 -8.01 -0.56
N ILE A 1091 -11.84 -7.81 -0.18
CA ILE A 1091 -12.96 -8.69 -0.49
C ILE A 1091 -13.19 -8.72 -2.00
N ALA A 1092 -13.24 -7.57 -2.66
CA ALA A 1092 -13.42 -7.49 -4.11
C ALA A 1092 -12.28 -8.15 -4.89
N LEU A 1093 -11.03 -7.88 -4.49
CA LEU A 1093 -9.84 -8.52 -5.07
C LEU A 1093 -9.85 -10.02 -4.82
N ALA A 1094 -10.22 -10.45 -3.61
CA ALA A 1094 -10.39 -11.86 -3.29
C ALA A 1094 -11.44 -12.52 -4.19
N LEU A 1095 -12.50 -11.79 -4.53
CA LEU A 1095 -13.61 -12.25 -5.37
C LEU A 1095 -13.39 -12.04 -6.89
N GLY A 1096 -12.26 -11.46 -7.30
CA GLY A 1096 -11.84 -11.41 -8.70
C GLY A 1096 -11.95 -10.04 -9.38
N ALA A 1097 -11.98 -8.94 -8.63
CA ALA A 1097 -11.97 -7.60 -9.20
C ALA A 1097 -10.74 -7.36 -10.10
N PRO A 1098 -10.92 -6.78 -11.30
CA PRO A 1098 -9.84 -6.62 -12.28
C PRO A 1098 -8.89 -5.46 -11.94
N ASP A 1099 -9.36 -4.46 -11.19
CA ASP A 1099 -8.55 -3.33 -10.73
C ASP A 1099 -8.98 -2.88 -9.31
N PRO A 1100 -8.06 -2.33 -8.49
CA PRO A 1100 -8.36 -1.89 -7.12
C PRO A 1100 -9.08 -0.54 -7.01
N GLN A 1101 -9.18 0.24 -8.10
CA GLN A 1101 -9.84 1.55 -8.14
C GLN A 1101 -11.34 1.45 -8.46
N SER A 1102 -11.79 0.33 -9.05
CA SER A 1102 -13.19 0.05 -9.43
C SER A 1102 -13.82 -1.09 -8.63
N TYR A 1103 -13.19 -1.48 -7.51
CA TYR A 1103 -13.57 -2.62 -6.69
C TYR A 1103 -15.03 -2.57 -6.22
N GLU A 1104 -15.54 -1.37 -5.92
CA GLU A 1104 -16.92 -1.15 -5.49
C GLU A 1104 -17.93 -1.48 -6.59
N SER A 1105 -17.65 -1.06 -7.84
CA SER A 1105 -18.52 -1.38 -8.97
C SER A 1105 -18.50 -2.88 -9.26
N HIS A 1106 -17.32 -3.51 -9.16
CA HIS A 1106 -17.20 -4.96 -9.29
C HIS A 1106 -18.01 -5.70 -8.21
N LEU A 1107 -17.91 -5.29 -6.94
CA LEU A 1107 -18.69 -5.90 -5.86
C LEU A 1107 -20.19 -5.73 -6.05
N VAL A 1108 -20.65 -4.54 -6.43
CA VAL A 1108 -22.08 -4.29 -6.66
C VAL A 1108 -22.61 -5.16 -7.80
N ASN A 1109 -21.89 -5.23 -8.93
CA ASN A 1109 -22.31 -6.03 -10.07
C ASN A 1109 -22.27 -7.53 -9.75
N LEU A 1110 -21.23 -7.99 -9.03
CA LEU A 1110 -21.08 -9.39 -8.60
C LEU A 1110 -22.17 -9.80 -7.62
N VAL A 1111 -22.47 -8.98 -6.61
CA VAL A 1111 -23.53 -9.24 -5.62
C VAL A 1111 -24.89 -9.25 -6.30
N GLY A 1112 -25.17 -8.28 -7.17
CA GLY A 1112 -26.42 -8.23 -7.95
C GLY A 1112 -26.58 -9.46 -8.84
N THR A 1113 -25.52 -9.88 -9.52
CA THR A 1113 -25.50 -11.09 -10.38
C THR A 1113 -25.71 -12.36 -9.56
N TYR A 1114 -25.04 -12.48 -8.40
CA TYR A 1114 -25.21 -13.62 -7.49
C TYR A 1114 -26.64 -13.72 -6.94
N GLN A 1115 -27.23 -12.60 -6.50
CA GLN A 1115 -28.60 -12.56 -5.99
C GLN A 1115 -29.63 -12.89 -7.07
N ALA A 1116 -29.46 -12.35 -8.29
CA ALA A 1116 -30.31 -12.68 -9.43
C ALA A 1116 -30.23 -14.18 -9.78
N GLY A 1117 -29.01 -14.72 -9.87
CA GLY A 1117 -28.79 -16.15 -10.10
C GLY A 1117 -29.40 -17.04 -9.00
N LEU A 1118 -29.34 -16.62 -7.73
CA LEU A 1118 -29.97 -17.34 -6.61
C LEU A 1118 -31.50 -17.38 -6.76
N ARG A 1119 -32.13 -16.27 -7.18
CA ARG A 1119 -33.57 -16.23 -7.46
C ARG A 1119 -33.92 -17.17 -8.62
N ALA A 1120 -33.16 -17.13 -9.71
CA ALA A 1120 -33.32 -18.03 -10.85
C ALA A 1120 -33.22 -19.49 -10.40
N PHE A 1121 -32.18 -19.83 -9.63
CA PHE A 1121 -31.95 -21.20 -9.16
C PHE A 1121 -33.04 -21.68 -8.19
N ALA A 1122 -33.47 -20.84 -7.25
CA ALA A 1122 -34.47 -21.20 -6.24
C ALA A 1122 -35.86 -21.48 -6.85
N LEU A 1123 -36.21 -20.77 -7.93
CA LEU A 1123 -37.49 -20.92 -8.61
C LEU A 1123 -37.45 -21.99 -9.71
N TYR A 1124 -36.27 -22.32 -10.21
CA TYR A 1124 -36.12 -23.23 -11.33
C TYR A 1124 -36.49 -24.67 -10.97
N ARG A 1125 -37.21 -25.33 -11.88
CA ARG A 1125 -37.49 -26.76 -11.83
C ARG A 1125 -37.15 -27.34 -13.20
N PRO A 1126 -36.12 -28.20 -13.30
CA PRO A 1126 -35.76 -28.80 -14.58
C PRO A 1126 -36.92 -29.66 -15.08
N GLU A 1127 -37.43 -29.35 -16.27
CA GLU A 1127 -38.49 -30.18 -16.87
C GLU A 1127 -37.87 -31.39 -17.60
N PRO A 1128 -38.66 -32.46 -17.83
CA PRO A 1128 -38.23 -33.66 -18.55
C PRO A 1128 -37.64 -33.41 -19.94
N SER A 1129 -36.69 -34.24 -20.36
CA SER A 1129 -36.11 -34.18 -21.70
C SER A 1129 -35.50 -35.51 -22.16
N ASP A 1130 -35.38 -35.72 -23.48
CA ASP A 1130 -34.70 -36.89 -24.07
C ASP A 1130 -33.17 -36.73 -24.13
N LEU A 1131 -32.62 -35.70 -23.47
CA LEU A 1131 -31.19 -35.41 -23.44
C LEU A 1131 -30.39 -36.52 -22.73
N SER A 1132 -29.21 -36.82 -23.27
CA SER A 1132 -28.22 -37.67 -22.62
C SER A 1132 -27.24 -36.83 -21.81
N VAL A 1133 -27.22 -37.09 -20.51
CA VAL A 1133 -26.55 -36.31 -19.48
C VAL A 1133 -25.45 -37.14 -18.83
N VAL A 1134 -24.26 -36.55 -18.69
CA VAL A 1134 -23.18 -37.12 -17.89
C VAL A 1134 -22.92 -36.24 -16.68
N LEU A 1135 -23.07 -36.79 -15.48
CA LEU A 1135 -22.70 -36.12 -14.23
C LEU A 1135 -21.30 -36.56 -13.82
N VAL A 1136 -20.32 -35.67 -13.96
CA VAL A 1136 -18.96 -35.83 -13.42
C VAL A 1136 -19.00 -35.36 -11.97
N LYS A 1137 -18.96 -36.33 -11.04
CA LYS A 1137 -19.22 -36.09 -9.62
C LYS A 1137 -17.95 -36.32 -8.77
N PRO A 1138 -17.46 -35.33 -8.03
CA PRO A 1138 -16.41 -35.54 -7.05
C PRO A 1138 -16.87 -36.44 -5.90
N GLU A 1139 -15.98 -37.34 -5.45
CA GLU A 1139 -16.23 -38.28 -4.34
C GLU A 1139 -16.61 -37.55 -3.05
N ALA A 1140 -15.90 -36.46 -2.72
CA ALA A 1140 -16.18 -35.67 -1.52
C ALA A 1140 -17.37 -34.71 -1.68
N GLY A 1141 -17.88 -34.50 -2.91
CA GLY A 1141 -19.01 -33.61 -3.20
C GLY A 1141 -18.79 -32.16 -2.72
N PHE A 1142 -19.89 -31.49 -2.38
CA PHE A 1142 -19.87 -30.20 -1.68
C PHE A 1142 -19.38 -30.37 -0.24
N ALA A 1143 -18.45 -29.54 0.24
CA ALA A 1143 -17.87 -29.69 1.58
C ALA A 1143 -18.96 -29.55 2.69
N PRO A 1144 -18.97 -30.42 3.74
CA PRO A 1144 -20.00 -30.39 4.78
C PRO A 1144 -20.20 -29.03 5.47
N LEU A 1145 -19.11 -28.32 5.76
CA LEU A 1145 -19.12 -26.96 6.33
C LEU A 1145 -19.84 -25.93 5.44
N ALA A 1146 -19.92 -26.19 4.14
CA ALA A 1146 -20.62 -25.32 3.20
C ALA A 1146 -22.08 -25.74 3.00
N GLN A 1147 -22.47 -26.99 3.31
CA GLN A 1147 -23.83 -27.52 3.14
C GLN A 1147 -24.85 -26.94 4.12
N GLU A 1148 -24.42 -26.51 5.31
CA GLU A 1148 -25.30 -26.08 6.41
C GLU A 1148 -25.84 -24.65 6.25
N ASP A 1149 -25.25 -23.83 5.36
CA ASP A 1149 -25.42 -22.37 5.36
C ASP A 1149 -25.79 -21.78 3.99
N HIS A 1150 -26.61 -22.50 3.22
CA HIS A 1150 -27.08 -22.06 1.91
C HIS A 1150 -28.43 -21.35 1.95
N ARG A 1151 -28.54 -20.25 1.19
CA ARG A 1151 -29.82 -19.55 0.97
C ARG A 1151 -30.85 -20.38 0.20
N VAL A 1152 -30.42 -21.39 -0.56
CA VAL A 1152 -31.30 -22.26 -1.35
C VAL A 1152 -31.03 -23.73 -1.02
N PRO A 1153 -32.06 -24.53 -0.66
CA PRO A 1153 -31.90 -25.95 -0.38
C PRO A 1153 -31.66 -26.75 -1.68
N MET A 1154 -30.74 -27.72 -1.62
CA MET A 1154 -30.29 -28.52 -2.77
C MET A 1154 -30.33 -30.02 -2.46
N HIS A 1155 -30.50 -30.84 -3.49
CA HIS A 1155 -30.40 -32.30 -3.39
C HIS A 1155 -28.93 -32.75 -3.29
N PHE A 1156 -28.40 -32.94 -2.07
CA PHE A 1156 -27.03 -33.43 -1.87
C PHE A 1156 -26.85 -34.95 -1.97
N ASP A 1157 -27.95 -35.71 -1.99
CA ASP A 1157 -27.92 -37.16 -2.16
C ASP A 1157 -27.44 -37.51 -3.57
N SER A 1158 -26.50 -38.45 -3.69
CA SER A 1158 -26.00 -38.90 -4.98
C SER A 1158 -27.12 -39.59 -5.78
N PRO A 1159 -27.42 -39.17 -7.03
CA PRO A 1159 -26.61 -38.36 -7.94
C PRO A 1159 -27.02 -36.86 -8.06
N ASN A 1160 -27.03 -36.15 -6.93
CA ASN A 1160 -27.36 -34.74 -6.78
C ASN A 1160 -28.80 -34.35 -7.23
N GLY A 1161 -29.74 -35.29 -7.10
CA GLY A 1161 -31.15 -35.14 -7.47
C GLY A 1161 -31.48 -35.31 -8.96
N TRP A 1162 -30.49 -35.56 -9.82
CA TRP A 1162 -30.73 -35.74 -11.26
C TRP A 1162 -31.46 -37.03 -11.63
N ASP A 1163 -31.51 -38.00 -10.72
CA ASP A 1163 -32.34 -39.20 -10.81
C ASP A 1163 -33.84 -38.92 -10.65
N THR A 1164 -34.20 -37.74 -10.15
CA THR A 1164 -35.60 -37.30 -10.02
C THR A 1164 -36.13 -36.59 -11.28
N VAL A 1165 -35.25 -36.25 -12.22
CA VAL A 1165 -35.58 -35.62 -13.50
C VAL A 1165 -35.68 -36.72 -14.56
N GLU A 1166 -36.75 -36.73 -15.34
CA GLU A 1166 -36.90 -37.70 -16.44
C GLU A 1166 -35.97 -37.29 -17.61
N LEU A 1167 -34.90 -38.07 -17.78
CA LEU A 1167 -33.84 -37.87 -18.77
C LEU A 1167 -33.81 -39.02 -19.77
N GLY A 1168 -33.30 -38.78 -20.98
CA GLY A 1168 -33.09 -39.83 -21.98
C GLY A 1168 -32.03 -40.85 -21.54
N ASP A 1169 -30.95 -40.35 -20.91
CA ASP A 1169 -29.90 -41.16 -20.30
C ASP A 1169 -29.14 -40.35 -19.24
N LEU A 1170 -28.77 -40.98 -18.12
CA LEU A 1170 -27.97 -40.38 -17.05
C LEU A 1170 -26.79 -41.30 -16.72
N THR A 1171 -25.58 -40.84 -17.05
CA THR A 1171 -24.33 -41.53 -16.67
C THR A 1171 -23.62 -40.75 -15.56
N VAL A 1172 -23.29 -41.41 -14.45
CA VAL A 1172 -22.55 -40.78 -13.33
C VAL A 1172 -21.09 -41.26 -13.36
N VAL A 1173 -20.15 -40.32 -13.45
CA VAL A 1173 -18.70 -40.60 -13.47
C VAL A 1173 -18.06 -40.04 -12.18
N PRO A 1174 -17.67 -40.89 -11.22
CA PRO A 1174 -17.00 -40.44 -10.01
C PRO A 1174 -15.57 -39.98 -10.32
N VAL A 1175 -15.13 -38.90 -9.68
CA VAL A 1175 -13.76 -38.37 -9.74
C VAL A 1175 -13.25 -38.01 -8.35
N THR A 1176 -11.94 -38.04 -8.14
CA THR A 1176 -11.35 -37.58 -6.88
C THR A 1176 -11.46 -36.05 -6.73
N GLY A 1177 -11.46 -35.54 -5.50
CA GLY A 1177 -11.55 -34.12 -5.19
C GLY A 1177 -12.89 -33.74 -4.58
N ASN A 1178 -13.18 -32.45 -4.51
CA ASN A 1178 -14.44 -31.88 -4.04
C ASN A 1178 -14.99 -30.86 -5.06
N HIS A 1179 -16.17 -30.29 -4.76
CA HIS A 1179 -16.82 -29.26 -5.58
C HIS A 1179 -15.88 -28.14 -6.05
N PHE A 1180 -14.98 -27.69 -5.17
CA PHE A 1180 -14.09 -26.56 -5.44
C PHE A 1180 -12.74 -26.97 -6.05
N SER A 1181 -12.20 -28.15 -5.72
CA SER A 1181 -10.88 -28.60 -6.17
C SER A 1181 -10.89 -29.41 -7.46
N MET A 1182 -12.04 -29.80 -8.01
CA MET A 1182 -12.10 -30.73 -9.15
C MET A 1182 -11.40 -30.20 -10.43
N PHE A 1183 -11.30 -28.87 -10.61
CA PHE A 1183 -10.60 -28.25 -11.74
C PHE A 1183 -9.14 -27.86 -11.47
N THR A 1184 -8.57 -28.29 -10.35
CA THR A 1184 -7.16 -28.06 -9.99
C THR A 1184 -6.37 -29.37 -9.97
N ARG A 1185 -5.04 -29.28 -10.08
CA ARG A 1185 -4.20 -30.49 -10.00
C ARG A 1185 -4.15 -30.99 -8.55
N PRO A 1186 -4.17 -32.32 -8.32
CA PRO A 1186 -4.10 -33.40 -9.33
C PRO A 1186 -5.44 -33.83 -9.96
N HIS A 1187 -6.59 -33.40 -9.43
CA HIS A 1187 -7.92 -33.88 -9.80
C HIS A 1187 -8.33 -33.56 -11.25
N LEU A 1188 -7.86 -32.43 -11.76
CA LEU A 1188 -8.13 -31.92 -13.11
C LEU A 1188 -7.91 -32.97 -14.21
N THR A 1189 -6.91 -33.84 -14.06
CA THR A 1189 -6.61 -34.87 -15.07
C THR A 1189 -7.75 -35.89 -15.19
N ALA A 1190 -8.33 -36.31 -14.05
CA ALA A 1190 -9.44 -37.25 -14.05
C ALA A 1190 -10.73 -36.62 -14.60
N VAL A 1191 -10.99 -35.34 -14.28
CA VAL A 1191 -12.13 -34.59 -14.82
C VAL A 1191 -12.00 -34.39 -16.33
N ALA A 1192 -10.82 -34.02 -16.82
CA ALA A 1192 -10.57 -33.86 -18.24
C ALA A 1192 -10.73 -35.17 -19.01
N GLU A 1193 -10.26 -36.30 -18.45
CA GLU A 1193 -10.44 -37.61 -19.05
C GLU A 1193 -11.90 -38.06 -19.08
N ALA A 1194 -12.63 -37.89 -17.96
CA ALA A 1194 -14.07 -38.17 -17.90
C ALA A 1194 -14.83 -37.34 -18.95
N THR A 1195 -14.48 -36.05 -19.09
CA THR A 1195 -15.07 -35.17 -20.10
C THR A 1195 -14.72 -35.64 -21.50
N ARG A 1196 -13.46 -35.97 -21.80
CA ARG A 1196 -13.02 -36.47 -23.11
C ARG A 1196 -13.76 -37.75 -23.50
N ILE A 1197 -13.88 -38.71 -22.60
CA ILE A 1197 -14.63 -39.95 -22.82
C ILE A 1197 -16.10 -39.62 -23.10
N SER A 1198 -16.70 -38.74 -22.31
CA SER A 1198 -18.11 -38.32 -22.49
C SER A 1198 -18.34 -37.64 -23.84
N LEU A 1199 -17.36 -36.88 -24.33
CA LEU A 1199 -17.44 -36.18 -25.61
C LEU A 1199 -17.10 -37.05 -26.83
N THR A 1200 -16.59 -38.27 -26.63
CA THR A 1200 -16.19 -39.21 -27.70
C THR A 1200 -17.03 -40.49 -27.72
N ALA A 1201 -17.61 -40.89 -26.60
CA ALA A 1201 -18.49 -42.05 -26.47
C ALA A 1201 -19.87 -41.75 -27.06
N ALA A 1202 -19.96 -41.75 -28.38
CA ALA A 1202 -21.18 -42.12 -29.08
C ALA A 1202 -20.85 -43.05 -30.24
N ARG A 1203 -21.31 -44.29 -30.09
CA ARG A 1203 -21.68 -45.15 -31.20
C ARG A 1203 -23.18 -45.32 -31.17
#